data_AF-A0AAN9VJ00-F1
#
_entry.id   AF-A0AAN9VJ00-F1
#
_cell.length_a   1.000
_cell.length_b   1.000
_cell.length_c   1.000
_cell.angle_alpha   90.00
_cell.angle_beta   90.00
_cell.angle_gamma   90.00
#
_symmetry.space_group_name_H-M   'P 1'
#
loop_
_entity.id
_entity.type
_entity.pdbx_description
1 polymer ?
#
loop_
_entity_poly.entity_id
_entity_poly.type
_entity_poly.pdbx_seq_one_letter_code
_entity_poly.pdbx_strand_id
1 'polypeptide(L)'
;MANISQKFGILLWKGLILRKCHWFVTLLELCVPCLLFIGLASLNSHVANIIKGQSEQIFELEPEKSISLNDYEKETLILYTPINNVTSKLMMMFKTDLLQDVAADIQGVSHEPEMEKVFKHSNHNHSLSKRILGVVFLGDMTEIPLKSINYKIRSVGSPYSSASNSLYAGLFGAMSADQYINNGFLLIQLKLNRCFFKLIGREMKSSLSLLKFPQLEMNTNEGKKIIHEFLPLATILSFIFLCPGVLKRIVEEKSTGVKELMKLMGVPSLILWFSWFVHAMGIAILSVTVITVIVVTPFSSTAPVMLCSGFVFWIFMILYCTASITFLFAISALFKKPTLAMVFGFLVWISSGIATKFVMGNQLAWYDIALSCLLPNIAVSWGYHAIFAYEVKDLTMYLGDVFNPATAMSGDFHLWQVWVLFVAQTVFYFTIAMYLEAIFPGDYGVAKPWYFPFMVCFNKCARVTPQSDMKGGSGDDPETFEPLAKSLPLGIKIRKLQKVFKSPWNKTTKVAVDDVSLDICKGQITALLGHNGAGKSTTMMILTGMLPPTSGTVEINGYNIKYYMSKVRASLGLCPQHNLLFPDLTVRQHLLFFAKLKRGPKQDPEAEVSVYAKKLNLISHLEKIPSELSGGYKRRLCLALAFIGQSETVILDEPTSGLDPEARREIWDLLLSMRGSRTILITTHIMEEADVLGDRIAIMDHGRVQCYGTPMYLKKLYGTGYVLSILKKSSSDPDRIETAIKDVIAEAELKTSVASLMTFSLPDEKRSLFPELFSLLQRERVPLGIESVGVSITTLEEVFLRVGEIALEESGKSEDLTSELSEKSERSSQPLSCGSVKGTSLWLQQLQTLFWKRILVMSFSYLIQLVLVVLVIIFVTTVSLHRFGGKLIPPLQLDLSLYGKTSVLYTSAAGTSEQLIANYKTSVMKSGSTVELVPPGANISSTLLKRGYQDKETYIFKYIVAGQLSRTDRELVALYSEMALHSLPISVNLLANALVKYETNDSDYSISVANHPFQKEEAQYIDGELVSLLWMSLVPLVLTFWIGLFVIVPMEERVSSSRQLQYMAGVNVPTYWLTLYTSDLLLHLGLSSVLIIAIGCIDHLGVFSSLELGALFGIFVLYGVSAIPFSYFASFWKDTWAGCYSILVIVNIVAGLIMVIIMAILHDSGIKAVDCLEAVFDSYQILL
;
A
#
# COMPACT_ATOMS: atom_id res chain seq x y z
N MET A 1 15.35 -23.50 -23.19
CA MET A 1 14.07 -23.53 -22.45
C MET A 1 14.05 -24.55 -21.31
N ALA A 2 14.59 -25.78 -21.47
CA ALA A 2 14.59 -26.81 -20.41
C ALA A 2 15.22 -26.37 -19.05
N ASN A 3 16.34 -25.63 -19.07
CA ASN A 3 16.94 -25.11 -17.82
C ASN A 3 16.08 -24.02 -17.14
N ILE A 4 15.23 -23.31 -17.90
CA ILE A 4 14.38 -22.24 -17.37
C ILE A 4 13.17 -22.83 -16.65
N SER A 5 12.52 -23.84 -17.25
CA SER A 5 11.39 -24.53 -16.62
C SER A 5 11.79 -25.27 -15.34
N GLN A 6 12.98 -25.88 -15.32
CA GLN A 6 13.51 -26.53 -14.11
C GLN A 6 13.75 -25.51 -12.98
N LYS A 7 14.43 -24.39 -13.28
CA LYS A 7 14.66 -23.31 -12.29
C LYS A 7 13.34 -22.75 -11.77
N PHE A 8 12.35 -22.57 -12.65
CA PHE A 8 11.01 -22.15 -12.26
C PHE A 8 10.33 -23.15 -11.31
N GLY A 9 10.37 -24.45 -11.62
CA GLY A 9 9.85 -25.50 -10.74
C GLY A 9 10.52 -25.55 -9.36
N ILE A 10 11.83 -25.31 -9.29
CA ILE A 10 12.57 -25.26 -8.02
C ILE A 10 12.15 -24.04 -7.18
N LEU A 11 11.94 -22.88 -7.82
CA LEU A 11 11.43 -21.69 -7.13
C LEU A 11 9.99 -21.91 -6.64
N LEU A 12 9.17 -22.63 -7.41
CA LEU A 12 7.83 -23.03 -6.96
C LEU A 12 7.88 -23.95 -5.73
N TRP A 13 8.78 -24.93 -5.74
CA TRP A 13 9.01 -25.80 -4.59
C TRP A 13 9.44 -25.01 -3.35
N LYS A 14 10.34 -24.04 -3.50
CA LYS A 14 10.77 -23.12 -2.42
C LYS A 14 9.58 -22.38 -1.81
N GLY A 15 8.74 -21.75 -2.65
CA GLY A 15 7.62 -20.97 -2.13
C GLY A 15 6.54 -21.82 -1.46
N LEU A 16 6.36 -23.08 -1.87
CA LEU A 16 5.49 -24.03 -1.14
C LEU A 16 6.02 -24.33 0.27
N ILE A 17 7.34 -24.53 0.42
CA ILE A 17 7.96 -24.77 1.73
C ILE A 17 7.81 -23.55 2.64
N LEU A 18 8.12 -22.35 2.14
CA LEU A 18 8.00 -21.12 2.92
C LEU A 18 6.56 -20.89 3.40
N ARG A 19 5.56 -21.23 2.57
CA ARG A 19 4.15 -21.20 2.98
C ARG A 19 3.81 -22.23 4.04
N LYS A 20 4.33 -23.45 3.93
CA LYS A 20 4.14 -24.51 4.93
C LYS A 20 4.71 -24.08 6.29
N CYS A 21 5.84 -23.39 6.32
CA CYS A 21 6.42 -22.85 7.56
C CYS A 21 5.53 -21.77 8.19
N HIS A 22 4.85 -20.95 7.37
CA HIS A 22 3.94 -19.87 7.81
C HIS A 22 2.47 -20.22 7.63
N TRP A 23 2.08 -21.44 8.01
CA TRP A 23 0.74 -21.99 7.77
C TRP A 23 -0.39 -21.11 8.33
N PHE A 24 -0.18 -20.47 9.49
CA PHE A 24 -1.17 -19.60 10.13
C PHE A 24 -1.52 -18.37 9.28
N VAL A 25 -0.51 -17.72 8.69
CA VAL A 25 -0.74 -16.55 7.83
C VAL A 25 -1.45 -16.97 6.54
N THR A 26 -1.06 -18.12 5.97
CA THR A 26 -1.75 -18.65 4.77
C THR A 26 -3.17 -19.10 5.06
N LEU A 27 -3.45 -19.58 6.27
CA LEU A 27 -4.81 -19.92 6.70
C LEU A 27 -5.66 -18.66 6.78
N LEU A 28 -5.13 -17.58 7.37
CA LEU A 28 -5.82 -16.29 7.43
C LEU A 28 -6.06 -15.68 6.04
N GLU A 29 -5.06 -15.73 5.15
CA GLU A 29 -5.19 -15.32 3.73
C GLU A 29 -6.34 -16.05 3.01
N LEU A 30 -6.67 -17.28 3.42
CA LEU A 30 -7.72 -18.10 2.80
C LEU A 30 -9.08 -17.95 3.50
N CYS A 31 -9.10 -18.06 4.83
CA CYS A 31 -10.32 -18.15 5.61
C CYS A 31 -11.03 -16.80 5.77
N VAL A 32 -10.28 -15.70 5.96
CA VAL A 32 -10.90 -14.40 6.23
C VAL A 32 -11.75 -13.89 5.04
N PRO A 33 -11.27 -13.95 3.77
CA PRO A 33 -12.14 -13.66 2.63
C PRO A 33 -13.43 -14.48 2.63
N CYS A 34 -13.33 -15.78 2.91
CA CYS A 34 -14.49 -16.67 2.89
C CYS A 34 -15.48 -16.33 4.02
N LEU A 35 -14.99 -16.06 5.24
CA LEU A 35 -15.82 -15.72 6.40
C LEU A 35 -16.60 -14.41 6.19
N LEU A 36 -15.98 -13.39 5.59
CA LEU A 36 -16.66 -12.13 5.31
C LEU A 36 -17.80 -12.31 4.28
N PHE A 37 -17.58 -13.11 3.24
CA PHE A 37 -18.63 -13.41 2.26
C PHE A 37 -19.72 -14.33 2.82
N ILE A 38 -19.39 -15.24 3.75
CA ILE A 38 -20.39 -16.03 4.50
C ILE A 38 -21.24 -15.08 5.36
N GLY A 39 -20.64 -14.13 6.06
CA GLY A 39 -21.36 -13.13 6.84
C GLY A 39 -22.33 -12.32 5.97
N LEU A 40 -21.88 -11.88 4.79
CA LEU A 40 -22.72 -11.14 3.84
C LEU A 40 -23.85 -12.00 3.25
N ALA A 41 -23.59 -13.28 2.94
CA ALA A 41 -24.62 -14.23 2.51
C ALA A 41 -25.66 -14.50 3.61
N SER A 42 -25.23 -14.62 4.87
CA SER A 42 -26.11 -14.76 6.02
C SER A 42 -26.99 -13.52 6.19
N LEU A 43 -26.41 -12.32 6.10
CA LEU A 43 -27.14 -11.06 6.16
C LEU A 43 -28.19 -10.98 5.05
N ASN A 44 -27.85 -11.38 3.82
CA ASN A 44 -28.81 -11.49 2.72
C ASN A 44 -30.01 -12.38 3.04
N SER A 45 -29.75 -13.55 3.62
CA SER A 45 -30.82 -14.48 4.00
C SER A 45 -31.74 -13.90 5.09
N HIS A 46 -31.19 -13.13 6.02
CA HIS A 46 -31.94 -12.53 7.11
C HIS A 46 -32.83 -11.39 6.60
N VAL A 47 -32.26 -10.48 5.82
CA VAL A 47 -32.99 -9.34 5.23
C VAL A 47 -34.09 -9.84 4.28
N ALA A 48 -33.82 -10.86 3.47
CA ALA A 48 -34.83 -11.44 2.59
C ALA A 48 -36.02 -12.09 3.34
N ASN A 49 -35.79 -12.61 4.56
CA ASN A 49 -36.87 -13.18 5.38
C ASN A 49 -37.73 -12.09 6.03
N ILE A 50 -37.16 -10.94 6.40
CA ILE A 50 -37.89 -9.79 6.95
C ILE A 50 -38.84 -9.21 5.89
N ILE A 51 -38.36 -9.05 4.65
CA ILE A 51 -39.11 -8.41 3.57
C ILE A 51 -40.27 -9.29 3.05
N LYS A 52 -40.14 -10.63 3.07
CA LYS A 52 -41.23 -11.56 2.70
C LYS A 52 -42.50 -11.40 3.55
N GLY A 53 -42.44 -10.69 4.68
CA GLY A 53 -43.60 -10.39 5.53
C GLY A 53 -44.52 -9.28 4.99
N GLN A 54 -44.10 -8.51 3.98
CA GLN A 54 -44.92 -7.48 3.33
C GLN A 54 -45.37 -8.00 1.95
N SER A 55 -46.51 -8.67 1.92
CA SER A 55 -47.10 -9.19 0.68
C SER A 55 -47.62 -8.06 -0.21
N GLU A 56 -47.26 -8.16 -1.50
CA GLU A 56 -47.83 -7.55 -2.69
C GLU A 56 -49.29 -7.08 -2.52
N GLN A 57 -49.51 -5.77 -2.55
CA GLN A 57 -50.84 -5.21 -2.78
C GLN A 57 -50.85 -4.50 -4.13
N ILE A 58 -51.67 -5.02 -5.04
CA ILE A 58 -52.05 -4.35 -6.28
C ILE A 58 -52.90 -3.15 -5.87
N PHE A 59 -52.38 -1.93 -6.03
CA PHE A 59 -53.14 -0.72 -5.72
C PHE A 59 -54.21 -0.47 -6.79
N GLU A 60 -55.47 -0.42 -6.37
CA GLU A 60 -56.61 -0.03 -7.21
C GLU A 60 -56.71 1.49 -7.41
N LEU A 61 -57.40 1.89 -8.48
CA LEU A 61 -57.53 3.26 -8.97
C LEU A 61 -58.26 4.18 -7.97
N GLU A 62 -57.60 5.22 -7.45
CA GLU A 62 -58.29 6.29 -6.72
C GLU A 62 -58.70 7.46 -7.62
N PRO A 63 -59.97 7.93 -7.58
CA PRO A 63 -60.42 9.11 -8.33
C PRO A 63 -60.08 10.44 -7.64
N GLU A 64 -59.99 11.52 -8.43
CA GLU A 64 -59.68 12.93 -8.04
C GLU A 64 -60.41 13.47 -6.79
N LYS A 65 -61.55 12.89 -6.43
CA LYS A 65 -62.35 13.28 -5.26
C LYS A 65 -61.77 12.81 -3.91
N SER A 66 -60.71 11.99 -3.88
CA SER A 66 -60.07 11.54 -2.63
C SER A 66 -59.00 12.49 -2.08
N ILE A 67 -58.55 13.49 -2.86
CA ILE A 67 -57.50 14.43 -2.44
C ILE A 67 -58.12 15.51 -1.56
N SER A 68 -58.42 15.13 -0.33
CA SER A 68 -58.74 16.03 0.77
C SER A 68 -57.55 16.10 1.73
N LEU A 69 -57.40 17.21 2.45
CA LEU A 69 -56.39 17.36 3.51
C LEU A 69 -56.75 16.57 4.79
N ASN A 70 -57.54 15.50 4.65
CA ASN A 70 -57.90 14.65 5.77
C ASN A 70 -56.87 13.54 5.88
N ASP A 71 -55.88 13.76 6.73
CA ASP A 71 -55.41 12.69 7.60
C ASP A 71 -54.77 13.17 8.91
N TYR A 72 -54.45 14.46 9.11
CA TYR A 72 -54.03 14.95 10.44
C TYR A 72 -54.45 16.40 10.75
N GLU A 73 -55.10 16.58 11.90
CA GLU A 73 -55.58 17.81 12.54
C GLU A 73 -54.47 18.86 12.82
N LYS A 74 -53.87 19.43 11.78
CA LYS A 74 -52.84 20.46 11.91
C LYS A 74 -53.26 21.76 11.21
N GLU A 75 -53.40 22.85 11.97
CA GLU A 75 -53.62 24.19 11.42
C GLU A 75 -52.52 24.51 10.39
N THR A 76 -52.87 24.94 9.18
CA THR A 76 -51.88 25.21 8.13
C THR A 76 -51.62 26.72 8.03
N LEU A 77 -50.35 27.13 8.09
CA LEU A 77 -49.89 28.51 7.87
C LEU A 77 -49.26 28.63 6.48
N ILE A 78 -49.79 29.50 5.64
CA ILE A 78 -49.31 29.75 4.28
C ILE A 78 -48.68 31.14 4.21
N LEU A 79 -47.38 31.18 3.92
CA LEU A 79 -46.59 32.40 3.74
C LEU A 79 -46.50 32.73 2.25
N TYR A 80 -46.65 34.01 1.86
CA TYR A 80 -46.43 34.41 0.46
C TYR A 80 -45.58 35.68 0.33
N THR A 81 -44.86 35.81 -0.78
CA THR A 81 -44.02 36.98 -1.10
C THR A 81 -43.87 37.13 -2.63
N PRO A 82 -43.71 38.35 -3.20
CA PRO A 82 -43.77 39.67 -2.56
C PRO A 82 -45.20 40.15 -2.31
N ILE A 83 -45.35 41.14 -1.43
CA ILE A 83 -46.64 41.79 -1.10
C ILE A 83 -46.92 42.88 -2.13
N ASN A 84 -47.72 42.56 -3.16
CA ASN A 84 -48.20 43.49 -4.20
C ASN A 84 -49.73 43.45 -4.26
N ASN A 85 -50.37 44.46 -4.86
CA ASN A 85 -51.83 44.48 -5.04
C ASN A 85 -52.36 43.26 -5.84
N VAL A 86 -51.56 42.74 -6.77
CA VAL A 86 -51.94 41.60 -7.60
C VAL A 86 -51.77 40.28 -6.84
N THR A 87 -50.66 40.09 -6.12
CA THR A 87 -50.41 38.88 -5.33
C THR A 87 -51.33 38.80 -4.12
N SER A 88 -51.66 39.92 -3.47
CA SER A 88 -52.62 39.95 -2.37
C SER A 88 -54.04 39.62 -2.84
N LYS A 89 -54.47 40.13 -4.00
CA LYS A 89 -55.75 39.78 -4.62
C LYS A 89 -55.83 38.30 -4.99
N LEU A 90 -54.76 37.76 -5.59
CA LEU A 90 -54.66 36.34 -5.95
C LEU A 90 -54.72 35.45 -4.69
N MET A 91 -53.98 35.81 -3.64
CA MET A 91 -53.98 35.06 -2.38
C MET A 91 -55.31 35.21 -1.60
N MET A 92 -56.05 36.31 -1.77
CA MET A 92 -57.42 36.44 -1.23
C MET A 92 -58.39 35.49 -1.95
N MET A 93 -58.32 35.40 -3.28
CA MET A 93 -59.10 34.44 -4.08
C MET A 93 -58.74 32.99 -3.73
N PHE A 94 -57.45 32.74 -3.50
CA PHE A 94 -56.96 31.46 -3.02
C PHE A 94 -57.54 31.14 -1.63
N LYS A 95 -57.60 32.11 -0.71
CA LYS A 95 -58.22 31.94 0.61
C LYS A 95 -59.68 31.52 0.49
N THR A 96 -60.46 32.16 -0.38
CA THR A 96 -61.87 31.81 -0.59
C THR A 96 -62.07 30.42 -1.19
N ASP A 97 -61.17 29.99 -2.10
CA ASP A 97 -61.21 28.68 -2.74
C ASP A 97 -60.66 27.54 -1.84
N LEU A 98 -59.89 27.87 -0.80
CA LEU A 98 -59.31 26.94 0.17
C LEU A 98 -60.17 26.79 1.43
N LEU A 99 -60.84 27.85 1.89
CA LEU A 99 -61.73 27.86 3.07
C LEU A 99 -62.99 26.99 2.91
N GLN A 100 -63.28 26.50 1.71
CA GLN A 100 -64.32 25.47 1.49
C GLN A 100 -63.89 24.09 2.03
N ASP A 101 -62.57 23.85 2.19
CA ASP A 101 -62.01 22.53 2.48
C ASP A 101 -61.17 22.47 3.78
N VAL A 102 -60.47 23.56 4.21
CA VAL A 102 -59.54 23.55 5.38
C VAL A 102 -59.43 24.91 6.11
N ALA A 103 -59.24 24.90 7.43
CA ALA A 103 -58.84 26.08 8.22
C ALA A 103 -57.35 26.40 8.05
N ALA A 104 -57.03 27.41 7.22
CA ALA A 104 -55.66 27.88 6.98
C ALA A 104 -55.50 29.39 7.22
N ASP A 105 -54.39 29.77 7.85
CA ASP A 105 -53.98 31.17 8.03
C ASP A 105 -53.02 31.59 6.90
N ILE A 106 -53.20 32.79 6.35
CA ILE A 106 -52.41 33.29 5.21
C ILE A 106 -51.75 34.60 5.60
N GLN A 107 -50.42 34.63 5.59
CA GLN A 107 -49.61 35.79 5.96
C GLN A 107 -48.69 36.22 4.82
N GLY A 108 -48.69 37.51 4.50
CA GLY A 108 -47.77 38.10 3.52
C GLY A 108 -46.44 38.49 4.16
N VAL A 109 -45.34 38.25 3.46
CA VAL A 109 -43.96 38.55 3.91
C VAL A 109 -43.25 39.40 2.85
N SER A 110 -42.46 40.39 3.29
CA SER A 110 -41.86 41.38 2.38
C SER A 110 -40.81 40.79 1.44
N HIS A 111 -39.95 39.91 1.96
CA HIS A 111 -38.88 39.27 1.21
C HIS A 111 -38.70 37.79 1.59
N GLU A 112 -38.12 37.01 0.67
CA GLU A 112 -37.86 35.58 0.85
C GLU A 112 -37.00 35.22 2.10
N PRO A 113 -35.95 35.97 2.50
CA PRO A 113 -35.16 35.66 3.70
C PRO A 113 -35.96 35.81 5.02
N GLU A 114 -36.97 36.68 5.03
CA GLU A 114 -37.85 36.87 6.18
C GLU A 114 -38.79 35.67 6.34
N MET A 115 -39.24 35.07 5.23
CA MET A 115 -40.02 33.83 5.23
C MET A 115 -39.23 32.67 5.86
N GLU A 116 -37.92 32.57 5.58
CA GLU A 116 -37.04 31.57 6.20
C GLU A 116 -36.81 31.82 7.70
N LYS A 117 -36.71 33.08 8.12
CA LYS A 117 -36.62 33.43 9.55
C LYS A 117 -37.88 33.02 10.32
N VAL A 118 -39.06 33.27 9.75
CA VAL A 118 -40.35 32.85 10.33
C VAL A 118 -40.40 31.33 10.45
N PHE A 119 -39.97 30.61 9.40
CA PHE A 119 -39.88 29.16 9.42
C PHE A 119 -38.93 28.65 10.53
N LYS A 120 -37.71 29.17 10.63
CA LYS A 120 -36.73 28.78 11.66
C LYS A 120 -37.22 29.06 13.09
N HIS A 121 -37.80 30.23 13.32
CA HIS A 121 -38.33 30.61 14.63
C HIS A 121 -39.49 29.69 15.06
N SER A 122 -40.37 29.36 14.13
CA SER A 122 -41.50 28.45 14.39
C SER A 122 -41.08 27.00 14.62
N ASN A 123 -39.95 26.56 14.06
CA ASN A 123 -39.47 25.18 14.18
C ASN A 123 -38.70 24.94 15.50
N HIS A 124 -37.99 25.95 16.04
CA HIS A 124 -37.29 25.86 17.34
C HIS A 124 -38.25 25.87 18.53
N ASN A 125 -39.35 26.59 18.44
CA ASN A 125 -40.40 26.54 19.45
C ASN A 125 -41.26 25.29 19.17
N HIS A 126 -40.86 24.12 19.70
CA HIS A 126 -41.52 22.80 19.54
C HIS A 126 -43.05 22.74 19.91
N SER A 127 -43.73 23.88 20.12
CA SER A 127 -45.07 23.99 20.67
C SER A 127 -46.20 24.28 19.67
N LEU A 128 -45.94 24.40 18.36
CA LEU A 128 -47.01 24.61 17.37
C LEU A 128 -47.10 23.46 16.38
N SER A 129 -48.17 22.69 16.49
CA SER A 129 -48.64 21.65 15.57
C SER A 129 -49.00 22.18 14.17
N LYS A 130 -48.52 23.36 13.76
CA LYS A 130 -48.94 24.00 12.51
C LYS A 130 -48.06 23.59 11.33
N ARG A 131 -48.69 23.25 10.21
CA ARG A 131 -47.99 22.94 8.95
C ARG A 131 -47.64 24.23 8.22
N ILE A 132 -46.37 24.47 7.87
CA ILE A 132 -45.94 25.70 7.20
C ILE A 132 -45.65 25.45 5.72
N LEU A 133 -46.24 26.28 4.86
CA LEU A 133 -46.05 26.27 3.41
C LEU A 133 -45.72 27.69 2.93
N GLY A 134 -44.83 27.83 1.95
CA GLY A 134 -44.41 29.10 1.38
C GLY A 134 -44.69 29.17 -0.11
N VAL A 135 -45.15 30.31 -0.62
CA VAL A 135 -45.31 30.58 -2.05
C VAL A 135 -44.55 31.85 -2.39
N VAL A 136 -43.61 31.76 -3.32
CA VAL A 136 -42.84 32.92 -3.79
C VAL A 136 -43.13 33.14 -5.26
N PHE A 137 -43.71 34.28 -5.59
CA PHE A 137 -43.96 34.67 -6.99
C PHE A 137 -42.69 35.29 -7.59
N LEU A 138 -42.37 34.91 -8.82
CA LEU A 138 -41.15 35.30 -9.54
C LEU A 138 -41.53 36.24 -10.70
N GLY A 139 -40.92 37.44 -10.75
CA GLY A 139 -41.16 38.46 -11.78
C GLY A 139 -41.98 39.67 -11.29
N ASP A 140 -42.00 40.74 -12.09
CA ASP A 140 -42.71 41.97 -11.77
C ASP A 140 -44.22 41.81 -12.03
N MET A 141 -44.93 41.35 -11.00
CA MET A 141 -46.39 41.13 -11.01
C MET A 141 -47.14 42.45 -10.77
N THR A 142 -47.03 43.42 -11.70
CA THR A 142 -47.52 44.79 -11.53
C THR A 142 -48.78 45.13 -12.34
N GLU A 143 -49.03 44.48 -13.48
CA GLU A 143 -50.16 44.78 -14.39
C GLU A 143 -51.11 43.59 -14.58
N ILE A 144 -52.42 43.87 -14.71
CA ILE A 144 -53.49 42.90 -15.05
C ILE A 144 -54.00 43.28 -16.46
N PRO A 145 -54.15 42.35 -17.42
CA PRO A 145 -54.10 40.90 -17.29
C PRO A 145 -52.68 40.31 -17.34
N LEU A 146 -52.41 39.38 -16.42
CA LEU A 146 -51.18 38.59 -16.40
C LEU A 146 -51.21 37.53 -17.50
N LYS A 147 -50.28 37.62 -18.45
CA LYS A 147 -50.08 36.59 -19.48
C LYS A 147 -49.39 35.33 -18.92
N SER A 148 -48.38 35.49 -18.08
CA SER A 148 -47.65 34.36 -17.48
C SER A 148 -47.56 34.45 -15.96
N ILE A 149 -47.71 33.32 -15.27
CA ILE A 149 -47.48 33.23 -13.83
C ILE A 149 -46.32 32.27 -13.54
N ASN A 150 -45.29 32.80 -12.88
CA ASN A 150 -44.11 32.04 -12.46
C ASN A 150 -44.04 32.07 -10.94
N TYR A 151 -44.11 30.90 -10.31
CA TYR A 151 -44.05 30.82 -8.85
C TYR A 151 -43.25 29.60 -8.39
N LYS A 152 -42.63 29.73 -7.22
CA LYS A 152 -41.97 28.63 -6.52
C LYS A 152 -42.69 28.31 -5.21
N ILE A 153 -42.89 27.02 -4.94
CA ILE A 153 -43.50 26.55 -3.70
C ILE A 153 -42.39 26.03 -2.78
N ARG A 154 -42.44 26.47 -1.53
CA ARG A 154 -41.59 26.01 -0.43
C ARG A 154 -42.41 25.13 0.51
N SER A 155 -42.14 23.84 0.52
CA SER A 155 -42.79 22.88 1.43
C SER A 155 -41.76 22.14 2.28
N VAL A 156 -42.15 21.79 3.51
CA VAL A 156 -41.35 20.98 4.42
C VAL A 156 -41.48 19.50 4.03
N GLY A 157 -40.37 18.76 3.96
CA GLY A 157 -40.39 17.33 3.63
C GLY A 157 -40.56 17.01 2.15
N SER A 158 -40.35 17.98 1.26
CA SER A 158 -40.38 17.80 -0.20
C SER A 158 -39.39 16.69 -0.64
N PRO A 159 -39.69 15.88 -1.67
CA PRO A 159 -38.74 14.90 -2.21
C PRO A 159 -37.42 15.53 -2.70
N TYR A 160 -37.44 16.83 -3.00
CA TYR A 160 -36.28 17.61 -3.41
C TYR A 160 -35.43 18.14 -2.23
N SER A 161 -35.81 17.83 -0.98
CA SER A 161 -35.18 18.34 0.25
C SER A 161 -34.16 17.38 0.87
N SER A 162 -34.12 16.11 0.43
CA SER A 162 -33.09 15.15 0.81
C SER A 162 -31.87 15.30 -0.10
N ALA A 163 -30.67 15.09 0.45
CA ALA A 163 -29.38 15.31 -0.20
C ALA A 163 -29.11 14.45 -1.46
N SER A 164 -30.06 13.62 -1.89
CA SER A 164 -30.06 12.96 -3.18
C SER A 164 -30.61 13.90 -4.27
N ASN A 165 -29.73 14.45 -5.12
CA ASN A 165 -30.10 15.05 -6.42
C ASN A 165 -30.72 14.03 -7.42
N SER A 166 -31.23 12.90 -6.93
CA SER A 166 -31.81 11.84 -7.75
C SER A 166 -33.18 12.30 -8.26
N LEU A 167 -33.32 12.37 -9.58
CA LEU A 167 -34.59 12.67 -10.26
C LEU A 167 -35.62 11.54 -10.11
N TYR A 168 -35.16 10.37 -9.70
CA TYR A 168 -35.93 9.16 -9.52
C TYR A 168 -35.94 8.79 -8.04
N ALA A 169 -37.05 8.19 -7.61
CA ALA A 169 -37.17 7.59 -6.30
C ALA A 169 -36.02 6.58 -6.14
N GLY A 170 -35.30 6.65 -5.03
CA GLY A 170 -34.47 5.53 -4.64
C GLY A 170 -35.37 4.30 -4.57
N LEU A 171 -34.92 3.17 -5.12
CA LEU A 171 -35.57 1.84 -5.02
C LEU A 171 -35.87 1.34 -3.58
N PHE A 172 -35.78 2.21 -2.57
CA PHE A 172 -35.89 1.97 -1.13
C PHE A 172 -37.13 2.62 -0.49
N GLY A 173 -38.22 2.78 -1.26
CA GLY A 173 -39.55 3.09 -0.74
C GLY A 173 -39.78 4.39 0.06
N ALA A 174 -38.73 5.10 0.48
CA ALA A 174 -38.87 6.20 1.43
C ALA A 174 -39.40 7.48 0.78
N MET A 175 -39.32 7.60 -0.55
CA MET A 175 -39.74 8.79 -1.29
C MET A 175 -40.45 8.41 -2.58
N SER A 176 -41.76 8.60 -2.63
CA SER A 176 -42.58 8.46 -3.83
C SER A 176 -43.08 9.82 -4.31
N ALA A 177 -43.53 9.90 -5.56
CA ALA A 177 -44.20 11.08 -6.09
C ALA A 177 -45.41 11.51 -5.23
N ASP A 178 -46.03 10.58 -4.48
CA ASP A 178 -47.17 10.86 -3.60
C ASP A 178 -46.81 11.74 -2.39
N GLN A 179 -45.51 11.86 -2.06
CA GLN A 179 -45.09 12.84 -1.05
C GLN A 179 -45.49 14.26 -1.44
N TYR A 180 -45.66 14.61 -2.72
CA TYR A 180 -46.20 15.92 -3.11
C TYR A 180 -47.67 16.12 -2.70
N ILE A 181 -48.44 15.03 -2.59
CA ILE A 181 -49.81 15.02 -2.06
C ILE A 181 -49.74 15.21 -0.55
N ASN A 182 -49.00 14.33 0.13
CA ASN A 182 -48.85 14.35 1.59
C ASN A 182 -48.26 15.67 2.09
N ASN A 183 -47.39 16.31 1.30
CA ASN A 183 -46.73 17.58 1.60
C ASN A 183 -47.61 18.83 1.38
N GLY A 184 -48.80 18.69 0.77
CA GLY A 184 -49.69 19.81 0.44
C GLY A 184 -49.22 20.66 -0.76
N PHE A 185 -48.12 20.28 -1.41
CA PHE A 185 -47.57 20.98 -2.58
C PHE A 185 -48.55 20.94 -3.77
N LEU A 186 -49.09 19.75 -4.05
CA LEU A 186 -50.00 19.54 -5.18
C LEU A 186 -51.31 20.31 -5.02
N LEU A 187 -51.82 20.36 -3.77
CA LEU A 187 -53.03 21.11 -3.44
C LEU A 187 -52.85 22.60 -3.76
N ILE A 188 -51.74 23.19 -3.32
CA ILE A 188 -51.39 24.59 -3.62
C ILE A 188 -51.32 24.80 -5.12
N GLN A 189 -50.61 23.93 -5.85
CA GLN A 189 -50.46 24.02 -7.30
C GLN A 189 -51.82 24.01 -8.03
N LEU A 190 -52.71 23.06 -7.70
CA LEU A 190 -54.03 22.94 -8.32
C LEU A 190 -54.92 24.15 -8.02
N LYS A 191 -54.96 24.60 -6.76
CA LYS A 191 -55.78 25.74 -6.34
C LYS A 191 -55.25 27.06 -6.90
N LEU A 192 -53.92 27.29 -6.91
CA LEU A 192 -53.32 28.47 -7.55
C LEU A 192 -53.59 28.50 -9.05
N ASN A 193 -53.51 27.35 -9.74
CA ASN A 193 -53.88 27.26 -11.15
C ASN A 193 -55.34 27.69 -11.35
N ARG A 194 -56.29 27.18 -10.56
CA ARG A 194 -57.71 27.60 -10.61
C ARG A 194 -57.89 29.10 -10.34
N CYS A 195 -57.20 29.67 -9.35
CA CYS A 195 -57.26 31.10 -9.07
C CYS A 195 -56.72 31.94 -10.23
N PHE A 196 -55.68 31.47 -10.93
CA PHE A 196 -55.16 32.11 -12.14
C PHE A 196 -56.19 32.12 -13.28
N PHE A 197 -56.90 31.01 -13.52
CA PHE A 197 -58.02 30.98 -14.48
C PHE A 197 -59.09 32.02 -14.14
N LYS A 198 -59.49 32.09 -12.87
CA LYS A 198 -60.46 33.09 -12.38
C LYS A 198 -59.96 34.52 -12.54
N LEU A 199 -58.66 34.77 -12.38
CA LEU A 199 -58.05 36.08 -12.57
C LEU A 199 -58.09 36.53 -14.03
N ILE A 200 -57.97 35.59 -14.98
CA ILE A 200 -58.16 35.82 -16.43
C ILE A 200 -59.65 36.03 -16.79
N GLY A 201 -60.58 35.82 -15.84
CA GLY A 201 -62.03 35.98 -16.06
C GLY A 201 -62.70 34.72 -16.63
N ARG A 202 -62.07 33.55 -16.49
CA ARG A 202 -62.61 32.25 -16.95
C ARG A 202 -62.68 31.24 -15.81
N GLU A 203 -63.62 30.31 -15.86
CA GLU A 203 -63.68 29.19 -14.92
C GLU A 203 -63.10 27.94 -15.56
N MET A 204 -62.22 27.24 -14.84
CA MET A 204 -61.76 25.89 -15.22
C MET A 204 -62.94 24.92 -15.06
N LYS A 205 -63.69 24.66 -16.14
CA LYS A 205 -64.86 23.76 -16.14
C LYS A 205 -64.49 22.27 -16.19
N SER A 206 -63.23 21.94 -16.47
CA SER A 206 -62.70 20.58 -16.54
C SER A 206 -62.20 20.08 -15.19
N SER A 207 -62.61 18.88 -14.77
CA SER A 207 -61.99 18.14 -13.66
C SER A 207 -60.73 17.39 -14.13
N LEU A 208 -59.67 17.45 -13.33
CA LEU A 208 -58.33 16.91 -13.64
C LEU A 208 -58.03 15.67 -12.78
N SER A 209 -58.44 14.51 -13.25
CA SER A 209 -58.17 13.26 -12.54
C SER A 209 -56.71 12.84 -12.63
N LEU A 210 -56.17 12.31 -11.53
CA LEU A 210 -54.78 11.87 -11.42
C LEU A 210 -54.75 10.35 -11.32
N LEU A 211 -53.92 9.71 -12.13
CA LEU A 211 -53.74 8.27 -12.14
C LEU A 211 -52.27 7.91 -12.04
N LYS A 212 -51.96 6.89 -11.26
CA LYS A 212 -50.62 6.30 -11.22
C LYS A 212 -50.40 5.43 -12.45
N PHE A 213 -49.14 5.33 -12.86
CA PHE A 213 -48.72 4.31 -13.80
C PHE A 213 -48.96 2.91 -13.19
N PRO A 214 -49.35 1.93 -14.00
CA PRO A 214 -49.44 0.55 -13.50
C PRO A 214 -48.04 0.08 -13.08
N GLN A 215 -47.90 -0.37 -11.84
CA GLN A 215 -46.65 -0.92 -11.35
C GLN A 215 -46.38 -2.27 -12.04
N LEU A 216 -45.15 -2.48 -12.48
CA LEU A 216 -44.70 -3.78 -12.95
C LEU A 216 -44.47 -4.67 -11.72
N GLU A 217 -44.75 -5.97 -11.84
CA GLU A 217 -44.28 -6.98 -10.89
C GLU A 217 -42.75 -6.93 -10.86
N MET A 218 -42.21 -6.18 -9.91
CA MET A 218 -40.79 -6.07 -9.65
C MET A 218 -40.57 -6.83 -8.36
N ASN A 219 -39.72 -7.86 -8.38
CA ASN A 219 -39.23 -8.50 -7.17
C ASN A 219 -38.27 -7.51 -6.49
N THR A 220 -38.81 -6.43 -5.92
CA THR A 220 -38.05 -5.42 -5.20
C THR A 220 -37.66 -5.97 -3.84
N ASN A 221 -36.69 -6.88 -3.85
CA ASN A 221 -35.95 -7.19 -2.63
C ASN A 221 -35.07 -5.97 -2.34
N GLU A 222 -35.62 -4.98 -1.65
CA GLU A 222 -34.89 -3.79 -1.18
C GLU A 222 -33.55 -4.19 -0.52
N GLY A 223 -33.56 -5.29 0.24
CA GLY A 223 -32.36 -5.89 0.83
C GLY A 223 -31.22 -6.18 -0.15
N LYS A 224 -31.51 -6.60 -1.38
CA LYS A 224 -30.46 -6.91 -2.37
C LYS A 224 -29.66 -5.66 -2.76
N LYS A 225 -30.30 -4.49 -2.82
CA LYS A 225 -29.61 -3.25 -3.18
C LYS A 225 -28.63 -2.80 -2.09
N ILE A 226 -29.02 -2.95 -0.81
CA ILE A 226 -28.12 -2.69 0.34
C ILE A 226 -26.89 -3.58 0.23
N ILE A 227 -27.11 -4.85 -0.06
CA ILE A 227 -26.05 -5.85 -0.17
C ILE A 227 -25.10 -5.55 -1.34
N HIS A 228 -25.63 -5.11 -2.48
CA HIS A 228 -24.83 -4.69 -3.64
C HIS A 228 -24.00 -3.44 -3.38
N GLU A 229 -24.46 -2.51 -2.54
CA GLU A 229 -23.68 -1.35 -2.12
C GLU A 229 -22.52 -1.74 -1.18
N PHE A 230 -22.69 -2.79 -0.37
CA PHE A 230 -21.64 -3.32 0.51
C PHE A 230 -20.68 -4.31 -0.17
N LEU A 231 -21.06 -4.88 -1.30
CA LEU A 231 -20.29 -5.95 -1.95
C LEU A 231 -18.87 -5.52 -2.39
N PRO A 232 -18.66 -4.35 -3.01
CA PRO A 232 -17.32 -3.86 -3.31
C PRO A 232 -16.48 -3.66 -2.05
N LEU A 233 -17.06 -3.10 -0.98
CA LEU A 233 -16.36 -2.90 0.29
C LEU A 233 -15.95 -4.24 0.92
N ALA A 234 -16.86 -5.22 0.91
CA ALA A 234 -16.59 -6.58 1.39
C ALA A 234 -15.44 -7.23 0.61
N THR A 235 -15.35 -7.00 -0.71
CA THR A 235 -14.24 -7.54 -1.53
C THR A 235 -12.90 -6.89 -1.19
N ILE A 236 -12.88 -5.58 -1.03
CA ILE A 236 -11.67 -4.82 -0.69
C ILE A 236 -11.17 -5.23 0.70
N LEU A 237 -12.07 -5.38 1.68
CA LEU A 237 -11.75 -5.85 3.02
C LEU A 237 -11.32 -7.32 3.04
N SER A 238 -11.94 -8.17 2.22
CA SER A 238 -11.58 -9.59 2.10
C SER A 238 -10.13 -9.76 1.65
N PHE A 239 -9.71 -9.05 0.61
CA PHE A 239 -8.37 -9.18 0.05
C PHE A 239 -7.32 -8.29 0.73
N ILE A 240 -7.65 -7.61 1.84
CA ILE A 240 -6.68 -6.79 2.58
C ILE A 240 -5.48 -7.63 3.08
N PHE A 241 -5.70 -8.90 3.42
CA PHE A 241 -4.67 -9.85 3.88
C PHE A 241 -3.72 -10.32 2.77
N LEU A 242 -4.02 -10.01 1.51
CA LEU A 242 -3.09 -10.22 0.40
C LEU A 242 -1.88 -9.28 0.49
N CYS A 243 -2.07 -8.05 0.98
CA CYS A 243 -1.03 -7.03 1.10
C CYS A 243 0.20 -7.49 1.91
N PRO A 244 0.07 -7.91 3.19
CA PRO A 244 1.21 -8.29 4.02
C PRO A 244 1.88 -9.56 3.49
N GLY A 245 1.10 -10.54 3.01
CA GLY A 245 1.61 -11.81 2.50
C GLY A 245 2.53 -11.64 1.29
N VAL A 246 2.17 -10.75 0.37
CA VAL A 246 2.95 -10.47 -0.84
C VAL A 246 4.10 -9.50 -0.55
N LEU A 247 3.82 -8.35 0.09
CA LEU A 247 4.82 -7.30 0.31
C LEU A 247 5.95 -7.76 1.22
N LYS A 248 5.63 -8.43 2.34
CA LYS A 248 6.65 -8.89 3.29
C LYS A 248 7.65 -9.83 2.62
N ARG A 249 7.16 -10.88 1.93
CA ARG A 249 8.02 -11.91 1.34
C ARG A 249 8.99 -11.34 0.30
N ILE A 250 8.49 -10.47 -0.59
CA ILE A 250 9.33 -9.91 -1.65
C ILE A 250 10.38 -8.95 -1.07
N VAL A 251 9.98 -8.08 -0.15
CA VAL A 251 10.89 -7.08 0.43
C VAL A 251 11.87 -7.73 1.41
N GLU A 252 11.49 -8.79 2.12
CA GLU A 252 12.38 -9.58 2.98
C GLU A 252 13.44 -10.35 2.17
N GLU A 253 13.07 -10.95 1.03
CA GLU A 253 14.05 -11.56 0.12
C GLU A 253 14.99 -10.52 -0.52
N LYS A 254 14.52 -9.29 -0.70
CA LYS A 254 15.32 -8.15 -1.18
C LYS A 254 16.26 -7.64 -0.08
N SER A 255 15.78 -7.49 1.15
CA SER A 255 16.56 -6.95 2.27
C SER A 255 17.62 -7.92 2.78
N THR A 256 17.37 -9.23 2.69
CA THR A 256 18.37 -10.26 3.03
C THR A 256 19.46 -10.45 1.97
N GLY A 257 19.30 -9.86 0.78
CA GLY A 257 20.25 -9.98 -0.34
C GLY A 257 20.26 -11.35 -1.03
N VAL A 258 19.46 -12.31 -0.55
CA VAL A 258 19.38 -13.66 -1.14
C VAL A 258 18.85 -13.61 -2.58
N LYS A 259 18.01 -12.62 -2.91
CA LYS A 259 17.59 -12.36 -4.29
C LYS A 259 18.77 -12.13 -5.24
N GLU A 260 19.75 -11.33 -4.82
CA GLU A 260 20.94 -11.06 -5.63
C GLU A 260 21.84 -12.28 -5.70
N LEU A 261 21.94 -13.06 -4.61
CA LEU A 261 22.62 -14.36 -4.63
C LEU A 261 22.00 -15.32 -5.67
N MET A 262 20.66 -15.39 -5.77
CA MET A 262 19.99 -16.18 -6.80
C MET A 262 20.28 -15.68 -8.22
N LYS A 263 20.33 -14.36 -8.44
CA LYS A 263 20.71 -13.76 -9.73
C LYS A 263 22.17 -14.07 -10.10
N LEU A 264 23.06 -14.10 -9.10
CA LEU A 264 24.45 -14.52 -9.26
C LEU A 264 24.58 -16.00 -9.62
N MET A 265 23.68 -16.86 -9.16
CA MET A 265 23.61 -18.27 -9.58
C MET A 265 22.86 -18.48 -10.92
N GLY A 266 22.64 -17.40 -11.67
CA GLY A 266 22.09 -17.46 -13.02
C GLY A 266 20.58 -17.62 -13.10
N VAL A 267 19.83 -17.18 -12.08
CA VAL A 267 18.37 -17.02 -12.18
C VAL A 267 18.06 -15.63 -12.77
N PRO A 268 17.40 -15.54 -13.92
CA PRO A 268 16.98 -14.26 -14.48
C PRO A 268 15.84 -13.64 -13.65
N SER A 269 15.82 -12.31 -13.56
CA SER A 269 14.83 -11.55 -12.76
C SER A 269 13.38 -11.84 -13.15
N LEU A 270 13.10 -12.07 -14.44
CA LEU A 270 11.74 -12.33 -14.93
C LEU A 270 11.15 -13.62 -14.33
N ILE A 271 11.96 -14.66 -14.15
CA ILE A 271 11.51 -15.92 -13.55
C ILE A 271 11.19 -15.74 -12.06
N LEU A 272 11.94 -14.89 -11.35
CA LEU A 272 11.66 -14.59 -9.95
C LEU A 272 10.28 -13.92 -9.79
N TRP A 273 10.00 -12.88 -10.59
CA TRP A 273 8.69 -12.23 -10.59
C TRP A 273 7.55 -13.17 -10.95
N PHE A 274 7.74 -14.00 -11.98
CA PHE A 274 6.73 -14.96 -12.40
C PHE A 274 6.50 -16.05 -11.34
N SER A 275 7.54 -16.49 -10.62
CA SER A 275 7.41 -17.44 -9.51
C SER A 275 6.61 -16.84 -8.35
N TRP A 276 6.89 -15.59 -7.95
CA TRP A 276 6.08 -14.91 -6.94
C TRP A 276 4.63 -14.72 -7.39
N PHE A 277 4.41 -14.38 -8.67
CA PHE A 277 3.08 -14.22 -9.25
C PHE A 277 2.26 -15.51 -9.14
N VAL A 278 2.80 -16.62 -9.63
CA VAL A 278 2.10 -17.91 -9.60
C VAL A 278 1.82 -18.36 -8.17
N HIS A 279 2.74 -18.11 -7.24
CA HIS A 279 2.51 -18.40 -5.83
C HIS A 279 1.42 -17.55 -5.17
N ALA A 280 1.35 -16.27 -5.47
CA ALA A 280 0.29 -15.40 -4.95
C ALA A 280 -1.07 -15.77 -5.58
N MET A 281 -1.08 -15.99 -6.90
CA MET A 281 -2.25 -16.38 -7.66
C MET A 281 -2.84 -17.71 -7.20
N GLY A 282 -2.01 -18.70 -6.87
CA GLY A 282 -2.46 -20.02 -6.43
C GLY A 282 -3.40 -19.99 -5.21
N ILE A 283 -3.12 -19.16 -4.20
CA ILE A 283 -4.07 -19.01 -3.08
C ILE A 283 -5.30 -18.22 -3.52
N ALA A 284 -5.10 -17.16 -4.30
CA ALA A 284 -6.18 -16.27 -4.70
C ALA A 284 -7.24 -17.02 -5.51
N ILE A 285 -6.82 -17.95 -6.37
CA ILE A 285 -7.75 -18.85 -7.08
C ILE A 285 -8.51 -19.73 -6.08
N LEU A 286 -7.85 -20.30 -5.07
CA LEU A 286 -8.52 -21.11 -4.06
C LEU A 286 -9.58 -20.30 -3.30
N SER A 287 -9.26 -19.09 -2.83
CA SER A 287 -10.23 -18.24 -2.13
C SER A 287 -11.36 -17.75 -3.06
N VAL A 288 -11.04 -17.34 -4.28
CA VAL A 288 -12.02 -16.89 -5.28
C VAL A 288 -12.99 -18.02 -5.66
N THR A 289 -12.52 -19.26 -5.84
CA THR A 289 -13.43 -20.40 -6.12
C THR A 289 -14.45 -20.60 -5.00
N VAL A 290 -14.02 -20.58 -3.74
CA VAL A 290 -14.92 -20.71 -2.59
C VAL A 290 -15.90 -19.54 -2.52
N ILE A 291 -15.43 -18.30 -2.71
CA ILE A 291 -16.28 -17.10 -2.75
C ILE A 291 -17.33 -17.20 -3.87
N THR A 292 -16.93 -17.65 -5.07
CA THR A 292 -17.87 -17.78 -6.20
C THR A 292 -18.95 -18.81 -5.95
N VAL A 293 -18.62 -19.92 -5.26
CA VAL A 293 -19.62 -20.89 -4.83
C VAL A 293 -20.59 -20.23 -3.86
N ILE A 294 -20.10 -19.57 -2.81
CA ILE A 294 -20.94 -18.93 -1.77
C ILE A 294 -21.90 -17.87 -2.36
N VAL A 295 -21.43 -17.05 -3.31
CA VAL A 295 -22.24 -15.96 -3.89
C VAL A 295 -23.33 -16.49 -4.84
N VAL A 296 -23.02 -17.54 -5.59
CA VAL A 296 -23.91 -18.08 -6.63
C VAL A 296 -24.88 -19.12 -6.08
N THR A 297 -24.49 -19.88 -5.04
CA THR A 297 -25.39 -20.86 -4.42
C THR A 297 -26.30 -20.18 -3.40
N PRO A 298 -27.63 -20.38 -3.46
CA PRO A 298 -28.53 -19.88 -2.43
C PRO A 298 -28.25 -20.60 -1.09
N PHE A 299 -28.10 -19.81 -0.02
CA PHE A 299 -27.79 -20.33 1.33
C PHE A 299 -29.04 -20.86 2.07
N SER A 300 -30.25 -20.47 1.63
CA SER A 300 -31.55 -20.89 2.19
C SER A 300 -32.66 -20.79 1.12
N SER A 301 -33.96 -20.80 1.50
CA SER A 301 -35.14 -20.63 0.61
C SER A 301 -35.25 -19.23 -0.05
N THR A 302 -34.13 -18.51 -0.17
CA THR A 302 -34.00 -17.15 -0.70
C THR A 302 -33.11 -17.16 -1.95
N ALA A 303 -33.27 -16.14 -2.79
CA ALA A 303 -32.49 -15.98 -4.03
C ALA A 303 -30.97 -15.90 -3.74
N PRO A 304 -30.11 -16.29 -4.69
CA PRO A 304 -28.66 -16.14 -4.57
C PRO A 304 -28.27 -14.68 -4.30
N VAL A 305 -27.07 -14.49 -3.73
CA VAL A 305 -26.54 -13.15 -3.38
C VAL A 305 -26.40 -12.27 -4.62
N MET A 306 -26.09 -12.87 -5.78
CA MET A 306 -26.03 -12.16 -7.05
C MET A 306 -26.58 -13.01 -8.20
N LEU A 307 -27.37 -12.40 -9.08
CA LEU A 307 -27.94 -13.03 -10.28
C LEU A 307 -26.94 -13.01 -11.46
N CYS A 308 -25.79 -13.68 -11.28
CA CYS A 308 -24.76 -13.79 -12.32
C CYS A 308 -24.33 -15.25 -12.51
N SER A 309 -23.99 -15.62 -13.75
CA SER A 309 -23.39 -16.93 -13.99
C SER A 309 -22.07 -17.08 -13.23
N GLY A 310 -21.90 -18.18 -12.50
CA GLY A 310 -20.71 -18.36 -11.64
C GLY A 310 -19.39 -18.29 -12.40
N PHE A 311 -19.38 -18.66 -13.68
CA PHE A 311 -18.21 -18.55 -14.54
C PHE A 311 -17.80 -17.09 -14.84
N VAL A 312 -18.77 -16.20 -15.14
CA VAL A 312 -18.51 -14.78 -15.40
C VAL A 312 -17.98 -14.10 -14.14
N PHE A 313 -18.60 -14.38 -12.99
CA PHE A 313 -18.14 -13.86 -11.70
C PHE A 313 -16.74 -14.38 -11.33
N TRP A 314 -16.44 -15.65 -11.60
CA TRP A 314 -15.13 -16.25 -11.36
C TRP A 314 -14.02 -15.59 -12.20
N ILE A 315 -14.27 -15.34 -13.49
CA ILE A 315 -13.32 -14.60 -14.35
C ILE A 315 -13.11 -13.18 -13.83
N PHE A 316 -14.20 -12.48 -13.50
CA PHE A 316 -14.14 -11.12 -12.98
C PHE A 316 -13.26 -11.02 -11.72
N MET A 317 -13.47 -11.92 -10.75
CA MET A 317 -12.69 -11.94 -9.51
C MET A 317 -11.22 -12.34 -9.72
N ILE A 318 -10.93 -13.26 -10.65
CA ILE A 318 -9.54 -13.59 -10.99
C ILE A 318 -8.82 -12.41 -11.62
N LEU A 319 -9.46 -11.71 -12.57
CA LEU A 319 -8.88 -10.52 -13.18
C LEU A 319 -8.58 -9.45 -12.13
N TYR A 320 -9.48 -9.22 -11.18
CA TYR A 320 -9.23 -8.33 -10.05
C TYR A 320 -8.03 -8.78 -9.19
N CYS A 321 -7.93 -10.07 -8.84
CA CYS A 321 -6.79 -10.59 -8.09
C CYS A 321 -5.48 -10.46 -8.87
N THR A 322 -5.48 -10.68 -10.19
CA THR A 322 -4.29 -10.51 -11.05
C THR A 322 -3.79 -9.06 -11.01
N ALA A 323 -4.69 -8.09 -11.21
CA ALA A 323 -4.36 -6.68 -11.17
C ALA A 323 -3.85 -6.26 -9.78
N SER A 324 -4.53 -6.70 -8.71
CA SER A 324 -4.15 -6.42 -7.32
C SER A 324 -2.78 -6.96 -6.93
N ILE A 325 -2.44 -8.20 -7.33
CA ILE A 325 -1.12 -8.79 -7.06
C ILE A 325 -0.01 -8.00 -7.77
N THR A 326 -0.20 -7.66 -9.05
CA THR A 326 0.81 -6.89 -9.80
C THR A 326 0.96 -5.46 -9.28
N PHE A 327 -0.12 -4.84 -8.80
CA PHE A 327 -0.07 -3.57 -8.10
C PHE A 327 0.80 -3.64 -6.84
N LEU A 328 0.62 -4.67 -6.01
CA LEU A 328 1.45 -4.91 -4.82
C LEU A 328 2.93 -5.17 -5.18
N PHE A 329 3.20 -5.78 -6.34
CA PHE A 329 4.57 -5.95 -6.83
C PHE A 329 5.24 -4.61 -7.16
N ALA A 330 4.51 -3.69 -7.81
CA ALA A 330 5.02 -2.35 -8.10
C ALA A 330 5.35 -1.59 -6.81
N ILE A 331 4.50 -1.69 -5.78
CA ILE A 331 4.75 -1.10 -4.46
C ILE A 331 5.99 -1.73 -3.81
N SER A 332 6.13 -3.06 -3.84
CA SER A 332 7.27 -3.77 -3.23
C SER A 332 8.63 -3.33 -3.79
N ALA A 333 8.69 -2.90 -5.06
CA ALA A 333 9.91 -2.49 -5.71
C ALA A 333 10.50 -1.20 -5.12
N LEU A 334 9.67 -0.30 -4.58
CA LEU A 334 10.07 1.00 -4.04
C LEU A 334 10.78 0.92 -2.69
N PHE A 335 10.52 -0.14 -1.91
CA PHE A 335 10.97 -0.22 -0.52
C PHE A 335 12.21 -1.12 -0.36
N LYS A 336 13.02 -0.78 0.64
CA LYS A 336 14.17 -1.60 1.09
C LYS A 336 13.84 -2.41 2.35
N LYS A 337 13.04 -1.85 3.26
CA LYS A 337 12.62 -2.49 4.52
C LYS A 337 11.18 -3.01 4.43
N PRO A 338 10.88 -4.23 4.91
CA PRO A 338 9.56 -4.86 4.75
C PRO A 338 8.43 -4.14 5.50
N THR A 339 8.67 -3.56 6.68
CA THR A 339 7.60 -2.85 7.42
C THR A 339 7.11 -1.59 6.74
N LEU A 340 8.03 -0.77 6.21
CA LEU A 340 7.67 0.43 5.46
C LEU A 340 6.79 0.06 4.26
N ALA A 341 7.15 -1.02 3.55
CA ALA A 341 6.37 -1.52 2.44
C ALA A 341 4.96 -1.95 2.87
N MET A 342 4.84 -2.71 3.96
CA MET A 342 3.55 -3.16 4.47
C MET A 342 2.66 -1.97 4.88
N VAL A 343 3.15 -1.09 5.76
CA VAL A 343 2.39 0.09 6.23
C VAL A 343 1.88 0.91 5.05
N PHE A 344 2.77 1.25 4.11
CA PHE A 344 2.42 2.02 2.93
C PHE A 344 1.42 1.29 2.04
N GLY A 345 1.65 0.00 1.76
CA GLY A 345 0.77 -0.81 0.93
C GLY A 345 -0.66 -0.91 1.49
N PHE A 346 -0.79 -1.13 2.80
CA PHE A 346 -2.10 -1.17 3.46
C PHE A 346 -2.82 0.18 3.42
N LEU A 347 -2.10 1.28 3.68
CA LEU A 347 -2.71 2.61 3.67
C LEU A 347 -3.19 3.01 2.26
N VAL A 348 -2.43 2.66 1.22
CA VAL A 348 -2.86 2.83 -0.18
C VAL A 348 -4.05 1.92 -0.50
N TRP A 349 -4.09 0.70 0.04
CA TRP A 349 -5.22 -0.22 -0.15
C TRP A 349 -6.53 0.32 0.46
N ILE A 350 -6.48 0.84 1.68
CA ILE A 350 -7.66 1.38 2.36
C ILE A 350 -8.12 2.69 1.71
N SER A 351 -7.20 3.61 1.45
CA SER A 351 -7.52 4.89 0.81
C SER A 351 -8.14 4.72 -0.57
N SER A 352 -7.63 3.78 -1.38
CA SER A 352 -8.24 3.45 -2.68
C SER A 352 -9.65 2.85 -2.52
N GLY A 353 -9.91 2.08 -1.47
CA GLY A 353 -11.26 1.57 -1.17
C GLY A 353 -12.26 2.69 -0.82
N ILE A 354 -11.82 3.70 -0.08
CA ILE A 354 -12.64 4.87 0.27
C ILE A 354 -12.92 5.73 -0.96
N ALA A 355 -11.90 5.94 -1.80
CA ALA A 355 -12.02 6.72 -3.02
C ALA A 355 -13.08 6.18 -3.97
N THR A 356 -13.39 4.87 -3.93
CA THR A 356 -14.42 4.26 -4.79
C THR A 356 -15.80 4.94 -4.64
N LYS A 357 -16.25 5.16 -3.40
CA LYS A 357 -17.55 5.79 -3.12
C LYS A 357 -17.59 7.25 -3.56
N PHE A 358 -16.46 7.96 -3.46
CA PHE A 358 -16.33 9.33 -3.93
C PHE A 358 -16.42 9.44 -5.45
N VAL A 359 -15.71 8.56 -6.17
CA VAL A 359 -15.69 8.53 -7.63
C VAL A 359 -17.07 8.17 -8.20
N MET A 360 -17.75 7.18 -7.62
CA MET A 360 -19.07 6.74 -8.09
C MET A 360 -20.20 7.73 -7.78
N GLY A 361 -20.04 8.59 -6.76
CA GLY A 361 -21.02 9.62 -6.41
C GLY A 361 -21.08 10.79 -7.38
N ASN A 362 -20.06 10.97 -8.23
CA ASN A 362 -19.95 12.09 -9.16
C ASN A 362 -20.16 11.64 -10.61
N GLN A 363 -20.89 12.42 -11.41
CA GLN A 363 -20.97 12.21 -12.86
C GLN A 363 -19.64 12.60 -13.52
N LEU A 364 -18.76 11.62 -13.70
CA LEU A 364 -17.43 11.80 -14.29
C LEU A 364 -17.42 11.40 -15.76
N ALA A 365 -16.57 12.05 -16.55
CA ALA A 365 -16.36 11.65 -17.93
C ALA A 365 -15.60 10.33 -18.02
N TRP A 366 -15.74 9.61 -19.14
CA TRP A 366 -15.10 8.30 -19.35
C TRP A 366 -13.58 8.30 -19.09
N TYR A 367 -12.86 9.36 -19.48
CA TYR A 367 -11.42 9.44 -19.27
C TYR A 367 -11.05 9.55 -17.78
N ASP A 368 -11.84 10.27 -16.98
CA ASP A 368 -11.65 10.38 -15.53
C ASP A 368 -11.94 9.04 -14.85
N ILE A 369 -12.95 8.31 -15.33
CA ILE A 369 -13.24 6.95 -14.89
C ILE A 369 -12.05 6.03 -15.19
N ALA A 370 -11.58 6.01 -16.44
CA ALA A 370 -10.45 5.16 -16.85
C ALA A 370 -9.16 5.47 -16.07
N LEU A 371 -8.88 6.75 -15.78
CA LEU A 371 -7.73 7.17 -14.97
C LEU A 371 -7.90 6.74 -13.50
N SER A 372 -9.08 6.93 -12.92
CA SER A 372 -9.38 6.49 -11.55
C SER A 372 -9.26 4.96 -11.39
N CYS A 373 -9.65 4.23 -12.44
CA CYS A 373 -9.53 2.78 -12.49
C CYS A 373 -8.08 2.27 -12.52
N LEU A 374 -7.06 3.13 -12.64
CA LEU A 374 -5.66 2.70 -12.47
C LEU A 374 -5.48 2.00 -11.09
N LEU A 375 -6.21 2.44 -10.07
CA LEU A 375 -6.29 1.74 -8.79
C LEU A 375 -7.25 0.54 -8.90
N PRO A 376 -6.81 -0.71 -8.64
CA PRO A 376 -7.62 -1.92 -8.83
C PRO A 376 -8.93 -1.91 -8.03
N ASN A 377 -8.93 -1.31 -6.83
CA ASN A 377 -10.09 -1.24 -5.95
C ASN A 377 -11.23 -0.38 -6.55
N ILE A 378 -10.92 0.67 -7.32
CA ILE A 378 -11.94 1.50 -7.99
C ILE A 378 -12.52 0.74 -9.18
N ALA A 379 -11.69 0.03 -9.95
CA ALA A 379 -12.15 -0.78 -11.07
C ALA A 379 -13.11 -1.91 -10.64
N VAL A 380 -12.89 -2.54 -9.47
CA VAL A 380 -13.79 -3.59 -8.96
C VAL A 380 -15.19 -3.03 -8.66
N SER A 381 -15.29 -1.82 -8.09
CA SER A 381 -16.58 -1.21 -7.76
C SER A 381 -17.40 -0.90 -9.01
N TRP A 382 -16.75 -0.42 -10.08
CA TRP A 382 -17.40 -0.24 -11.38
C TRP A 382 -17.85 -1.57 -12.02
N GLY A 383 -17.07 -2.64 -11.83
CA GLY A 383 -17.47 -3.99 -12.26
C GLY A 383 -18.72 -4.50 -11.54
N TYR A 384 -18.81 -4.29 -10.22
CA TYR A 384 -20.02 -4.62 -9.46
C TYR A 384 -21.22 -3.78 -9.87
N HIS A 385 -21.02 -2.50 -10.17
CA HIS A 385 -22.09 -1.63 -10.66
C HIS A 385 -22.67 -2.14 -11.99
N ALA A 386 -21.81 -2.59 -12.91
CA ALA A 386 -22.24 -3.17 -14.18
C ALA A 386 -23.05 -4.47 -13.98
N ILE A 387 -22.64 -5.33 -13.04
CA ILE A 387 -23.39 -6.57 -12.76
C ILE A 387 -24.72 -6.26 -12.07
N PHE A 388 -24.72 -5.32 -11.13
CA PHE A 388 -25.93 -4.88 -10.44
C PHE A 388 -26.99 -4.35 -11.41
N ALA A 389 -26.57 -3.63 -12.45
CA ALA A 389 -27.50 -3.13 -13.46
C ALA A 389 -28.29 -4.24 -14.19
N TYR A 390 -27.71 -5.43 -14.39
CA TYR A 390 -28.43 -6.58 -14.94
C TYR A 390 -29.37 -7.21 -13.92
N GLU A 391 -28.96 -7.24 -12.65
CA GLU A 391 -29.81 -7.75 -11.58
C GLU A 391 -31.04 -6.88 -11.34
N VAL A 392 -30.92 -5.55 -11.49
CA VAL A 392 -32.08 -4.62 -11.47
C VAL A 392 -33.07 -4.93 -12.60
N LYS A 393 -32.62 -5.56 -13.70
CA LYS A 393 -33.48 -6.00 -14.81
C LYS A 393 -34.13 -7.37 -14.57
N ASP A 394 -33.87 -8.02 -13.42
CA ASP A 394 -34.20 -9.43 -13.12
C ASP A 394 -33.59 -10.43 -14.13
N LEU A 395 -32.53 -10.04 -14.83
CA LEU A 395 -31.85 -10.88 -15.81
C LEU A 395 -30.58 -11.47 -15.21
N THR A 396 -30.39 -12.76 -15.40
CA THR A 396 -29.12 -13.42 -15.10
C THR A 396 -28.08 -13.04 -16.16
N MET A 397 -26.94 -12.51 -15.71
CA MET A 397 -25.86 -12.15 -16.63
C MET A 397 -25.10 -13.38 -17.12
N TYR A 398 -25.21 -13.69 -18.41
CA TYR A 398 -24.43 -14.71 -19.10
C TYR A 398 -23.24 -14.12 -19.86
N LEU A 399 -22.33 -14.98 -20.32
CA LEU A 399 -21.12 -14.55 -21.06
C LEU A 399 -21.44 -13.76 -22.33
N GLY A 400 -22.56 -14.06 -23.00
CA GLY A 400 -23.01 -13.35 -24.20
C GLY A 400 -23.45 -11.90 -23.92
N ASP A 401 -23.96 -11.63 -22.73
CA ASP A 401 -24.51 -10.33 -22.34
C ASP A 401 -23.44 -9.33 -21.87
N VAL A 402 -22.20 -9.79 -21.67
CA VAL A 402 -21.06 -8.95 -21.23
C VAL A 402 -20.78 -7.78 -22.20
N PHE A 403 -21.16 -7.94 -23.47
CA PHE A 403 -21.00 -6.92 -24.53
C PHE A 403 -22.18 -5.96 -24.66
N ASN A 404 -23.31 -6.24 -24.01
CA ASN A 404 -24.49 -5.40 -24.06
C ASN A 404 -24.35 -4.25 -23.03
N PRO A 405 -24.99 -3.09 -23.26
CA PRO A 405 -24.91 -1.96 -22.34
C PRO A 405 -25.67 -2.25 -21.04
N ALA A 406 -25.04 -1.92 -19.91
CA ALA A 406 -25.58 -2.19 -18.58
C ALA A 406 -26.76 -1.26 -18.24
N THR A 407 -26.67 0.03 -18.58
CA THR A 407 -27.68 1.06 -18.28
C THR A 407 -27.81 2.10 -19.39
N ALA A 408 -29.02 2.62 -19.61
CA ALA A 408 -29.35 3.72 -20.53
C ALA A 408 -29.04 5.11 -19.93
N MET A 409 -28.75 5.17 -18.63
CA MET A 409 -28.69 6.42 -17.86
C MET A 409 -27.26 6.95 -17.61
N SER A 410 -26.21 6.12 -17.74
CA SER A 410 -24.82 6.50 -17.46
C SER A 410 -23.86 6.27 -18.64
N GLY A 411 -24.39 6.38 -19.87
CA GLY A 411 -23.63 6.11 -21.10
C GLY A 411 -23.34 4.62 -21.32
N ASP A 412 -22.79 4.30 -22.48
CA ASP A 412 -22.45 2.95 -22.96
C ASP A 412 -21.36 2.25 -22.12
N PHE A 413 -21.60 2.07 -20.81
CA PHE A 413 -20.69 1.39 -19.91
C PHE A 413 -20.93 -0.11 -19.96
N HIS A 414 -19.87 -0.87 -20.26
CA HIS A 414 -19.93 -2.31 -20.44
C HIS A 414 -18.95 -3.04 -19.51
N LEU A 415 -19.32 -4.24 -19.06
CA LEU A 415 -18.46 -5.04 -18.18
C LEU A 415 -17.12 -5.42 -18.85
N TRP A 416 -17.10 -5.65 -20.17
CA TRP A 416 -15.85 -5.96 -20.89
C TRP A 416 -14.82 -4.82 -20.82
N GLN A 417 -15.25 -3.56 -20.72
CA GLN A 417 -14.34 -2.42 -20.57
C GLN A 417 -13.55 -2.55 -19.27
N VAL A 418 -14.19 -2.99 -18.18
CA VAL A 418 -13.54 -3.27 -16.90
C VAL A 418 -12.52 -4.40 -17.01
N TRP A 419 -12.84 -5.46 -17.76
CA TRP A 419 -11.90 -6.58 -17.99
C TRP A 419 -10.67 -6.12 -18.76
N VAL A 420 -10.84 -5.32 -19.81
CA VAL A 420 -9.73 -4.74 -20.58
C VAL A 420 -8.87 -3.85 -19.67
N LEU A 421 -9.48 -3.05 -18.80
CA LEU A 421 -8.76 -2.22 -17.82
C LEU A 421 -7.95 -3.07 -16.84
N PHE A 422 -8.48 -4.18 -16.30
CA PHE A 422 -7.71 -5.08 -15.44
C PHE A 422 -6.51 -5.70 -16.16
N VAL A 423 -6.68 -6.13 -17.40
CA VAL A 423 -5.57 -6.67 -18.20
C VAL A 423 -4.52 -5.59 -18.47
N ALA A 424 -4.93 -4.38 -18.81
CA ALA A 424 -4.03 -3.24 -19.02
C ALA A 424 -3.26 -2.88 -17.75
N GLN A 425 -3.92 -2.84 -16.59
CA GLN A 425 -3.29 -2.63 -15.28
C GLN A 425 -2.25 -3.71 -14.97
N THR A 426 -2.58 -4.98 -15.23
CA THR A 426 -1.67 -6.11 -14.99
C THR A 426 -0.36 -5.93 -15.76
N VAL A 427 -0.44 -5.57 -17.04
CA VAL A 427 0.75 -5.31 -17.87
C VAL A 427 1.51 -4.08 -17.39
N PHE A 428 0.80 -2.99 -17.08
CA PHE A 428 1.37 -1.73 -16.61
C PHE A 428 2.15 -1.90 -15.30
N TYR A 429 1.54 -2.48 -14.27
CA TYR A 429 2.20 -2.63 -12.98
C TYR A 429 3.31 -3.68 -12.99
N PHE A 430 3.16 -4.76 -13.77
CA PHE A 430 4.22 -5.76 -13.90
C PHE A 430 5.46 -5.17 -14.59
N THR A 431 5.29 -4.35 -15.63
CA THR A 431 6.40 -3.66 -16.29
C THR A 431 7.05 -2.61 -15.39
N ILE A 432 6.25 -1.83 -14.65
CA ILE A 432 6.74 -0.89 -13.63
C ILE A 432 7.53 -1.60 -12.53
N ALA A 433 7.04 -2.73 -12.02
CA ALA A 433 7.74 -3.48 -10.97
C ALA A 433 9.14 -3.92 -11.43
N MET A 434 9.25 -4.44 -12.65
CA MET A 434 10.55 -4.82 -13.24
C MET A 434 11.47 -3.61 -13.47
N TYR A 435 10.90 -2.48 -13.92
CA TYR A 435 11.64 -1.26 -14.19
C TYR A 435 12.17 -0.61 -12.89
N LEU A 436 11.30 -0.43 -11.89
CA LEU A 436 11.65 0.16 -10.60
C LEU A 436 12.67 -0.70 -9.85
N GLU A 437 12.58 -2.03 -9.93
CA GLU A 437 13.59 -2.89 -9.31
C GLU A 437 14.98 -2.69 -9.93
N ALA A 438 15.06 -2.50 -11.25
CA ALA A 438 16.34 -2.27 -11.92
C ALA A 438 16.99 -0.96 -11.46
N ILE A 439 16.19 0.05 -11.07
CA ILE A 439 16.66 1.34 -10.56
C ILE A 439 16.95 1.27 -9.06
N PHE A 440 16.10 0.58 -8.30
CA PHE A 440 16.19 0.47 -6.83
C PHE A 440 16.32 -1.00 -6.39
N PRO A 441 17.44 -1.69 -6.69
CA PRO A 441 17.58 -3.12 -6.42
C PRO A 441 17.78 -3.48 -4.93
N GLY A 442 18.04 -2.51 -4.06
CA GLY A 442 18.30 -2.72 -2.62
C GLY A 442 19.76 -2.45 -2.26
N ASP A 443 20.20 -2.90 -1.08
CA ASP A 443 21.56 -2.62 -0.57
C ASP A 443 22.62 -3.54 -1.20
N TYR A 444 22.22 -4.70 -1.72
CA TYR A 444 23.11 -5.72 -2.30
C TYR A 444 23.14 -5.71 -3.83
N GLY A 445 22.25 -4.98 -4.50
CA GLY A 445 22.14 -4.97 -5.96
C GLY A 445 22.70 -3.69 -6.59
N VAL A 446 23.12 -3.76 -7.85
CA VAL A 446 23.66 -2.58 -8.57
C VAL A 446 22.57 -1.86 -9.35
N ALA A 447 22.29 -0.63 -8.94
CA ALA A 447 21.29 0.25 -9.55
C ALA A 447 21.68 0.61 -10.98
N LYS A 448 20.73 0.45 -11.90
CA LYS A 448 20.84 0.99 -13.26
C LYS A 448 20.37 2.45 -13.28
N PRO A 449 20.92 3.29 -14.17
CA PRO A 449 20.42 4.66 -14.35
C PRO A 449 18.96 4.62 -14.82
N TRP A 450 18.16 5.62 -14.44
CA TRP A 450 16.73 5.67 -14.76
C TRP A 450 16.45 5.58 -16.28
N TYR A 451 17.32 6.17 -17.12
CA TYR A 451 17.21 6.15 -18.58
C TYR A 451 17.78 4.88 -19.25
N PHE A 452 18.11 3.82 -18.49
CA PHE A 452 18.71 2.60 -19.06
C PHE A 452 17.92 1.92 -20.20
N PRO A 453 16.57 1.96 -20.26
CA PRO A 453 15.84 1.36 -21.38
C PRO A 453 16.21 2.00 -22.72
N PHE A 454 16.48 3.31 -22.72
CA PHE A 454 16.90 4.06 -23.90
C PHE A 454 18.38 3.84 -24.25
N MET A 455 19.21 3.41 -23.29
CA MET A 455 20.63 3.08 -23.54
C MET A 455 20.82 1.81 -24.39
N VAL A 456 19.80 0.93 -24.47
CA VAL A 456 19.85 -0.30 -25.28
C VAL A 456 19.96 0.03 -26.78
N CYS A 457 19.44 1.17 -27.23
CA CYS A 457 19.59 1.63 -28.62
C CYS A 457 20.97 2.24 -28.89
N PHE A 458 21.59 2.91 -27.93
CA PHE A 458 22.93 3.50 -28.09
C PHE A 458 24.05 2.44 -28.06
N ASN A 459 23.89 1.36 -27.28
CA ASN A 459 24.91 0.31 -27.14
C ASN A 459 25.03 -0.62 -28.36
N LYS A 460 24.09 -0.58 -29.32
CA LYS A 460 24.22 -1.33 -30.59
C LYS A 460 25.26 -0.72 -31.55
N CYS A 461 25.68 0.53 -31.35
CA CYS A 461 26.74 1.16 -32.18
C CYS A 461 28.16 0.93 -31.66
N ALA A 462 28.36 0.40 -30.44
CA ALA A 462 29.68 0.04 -29.95
C ALA A 462 30.03 -1.40 -30.35
N ARG A 463 30.12 -1.67 -31.65
CA ARG A 463 30.83 -2.85 -32.17
C ARG A 463 32.32 -2.62 -31.94
N VAL A 464 32.79 -2.99 -30.76
CA VAL A 464 34.22 -3.17 -30.54
C VAL A 464 34.61 -4.41 -31.34
N THR A 465 35.39 -4.20 -32.40
CA THR A 465 36.05 -5.25 -33.17
C THR A 465 36.80 -6.20 -32.23
N PRO A 466 36.75 -7.51 -32.46
CA PRO A 466 37.58 -8.45 -31.72
C PRO A 466 39.03 -8.18 -32.12
N GLN A 467 39.73 -7.37 -31.31
CA GLN A 467 41.15 -7.14 -31.53
C GLN A 467 41.88 -8.41 -31.12
N SER A 468 42.45 -9.03 -32.16
CA SER A 468 43.50 -10.03 -32.17
C SER A 468 44.45 -9.95 -30.99
N ASP A 469 44.76 -11.12 -30.43
CA ASP A 469 45.91 -11.47 -29.60
C ASP A 469 47.04 -10.43 -29.61
N MET A 470 46.94 -9.43 -28.72
CA MET A 470 48.12 -8.67 -28.33
C MET A 470 48.92 -9.55 -27.38
N LYS A 471 50.05 -10.05 -27.88
CA LYS A 471 51.22 -10.42 -27.06
C LYS A 471 51.67 -9.18 -26.29
N GLY A 472 50.98 -8.87 -25.20
CA GLY A 472 51.39 -7.87 -24.22
C GLY A 472 52.11 -8.57 -23.09
N GLY A 473 53.43 -8.44 -23.06
CA GLY A 473 54.23 -8.81 -21.89
C GLY A 473 53.69 -8.14 -20.64
N SER A 474 53.84 -8.83 -19.51
CA SER A 474 53.81 -8.26 -18.16
C SER A 474 54.71 -7.02 -18.15
N GLY A 475 54.09 -5.84 -18.21
CA GLY A 475 54.76 -4.55 -18.02
C GLY A 475 54.66 -4.13 -16.57
N ASP A 476 54.96 -5.06 -15.65
CA ASP A 476 55.00 -4.84 -14.20
C ASP A 476 56.40 -5.24 -13.76
N ASP A 477 57.03 -4.44 -12.89
CA ASP A 477 58.45 -4.54 -12.56
C ASP A 477 58.85 -5.97 -12.13
N PRO A 478 59.91 -6.56 -12.72
CA PRO A 478 60.31 -7.95 -12.47
C PRO A 478 60.80 -8.19 -11.03
N GLU A 479 60.95 -7.14 -10.22
CA GLU A 479 61.39 -7.23 -8.82
C GLU A 479 60.22 -7.46 -7.86
N THR A 480 59.05 -6.85 -8.08
CA THR A 480 57.90 -6.91 -7.13
C THR A 480 56.89 -8.02 -7.45
N PHE A 481 56.90 -8.54 -8.68
CA PHE A 481 56.03 -9.63 -9.13
C PHE A 481 56.81 -10.91 -9.42
N GLU A 482 56.49 -11.99 -8.69
CA GLU A 482 57.09 -13.30 -8.93
C GLU A 482 56.58 -13.87 -10.27
N PRO A 483 57.45 -14.13 -11.26
CA PRO A 483 57.03 -14.60 -12.57
C PRO A 483 56.35 -15.97 -12.50
N LEU A 484 55.19 -16.13 -13.13
CA LEU A 484 54.51 -17.42 -13.21
C LEU A 484 55.28 -18.37 -14.14
N ALA A 485 55.44 -19.63 -13.73
CA ALA A 485 55.96 -20.67 -14.61
C ALA A 485 55.02 -20.85 -15.82
N LYS A 486 55.57 -20.85 -17.03
CA LYS A 486 54.81 -20.82 -18.32
C LYS A 486 53.85 -22.01 -18.54
N SER A 487 53.81 -23.01 -17.67
CA SER A 487 53.02 -24.24 -17.81
C SER A 487 51.75 -24.31 -16.95
N LEU A 488 51.47 -23.33 -16.07
CA LEU A 488 50.28 -23.39 -15.20
C LEU A 488 49.03 -22.84 -15.92
N PRO A 489 47.93 -23.62 -16.00
CA PRO A 489 46.68 -23.13 -16.57
C PRO A 489 46.08 -22.05 -15.67
N LEU A 490 45.62 -20.94 -16.25
CA LEU A 490 45.04 -19.82 -15.53
C LEU A 490 43.54 -20.03 -15.26
N GLY A 491 43.10 -19.74 -14.04
CA GLY A 491 41.70 -19.77 -13.62
C GLY A 491 41.04 -18.40 -13.72
N ILE A 492 41.73 -17.34 -13.31
CA ILE A 492 41.26 -15.95 -13.44
C ILE A 492 42.38 -15.11 -14.04
N LYS A 493 42.07 -14.33 -15.07
CA LYS A 493 42.99 -13.40 -15.72
C LYS A 493 42.41 -11.99 -15.66
N ILE A 494 43.11 -11.09 -14.97
CA ILE A 494 42.71 -9.70 -14.78
C ILE A 494 43.74 -8.83 -15.51
N ARG A 495 43.27 -7.92 -16.38
CA ARG A 495 44.14 -7.00 -17.13
C ARG A 495 43.61 -5.57 -17.03
N LYS A 496 44.46 -4.68 -16.50
CA LYS A 496 44.24 -3.24 -16.42
C LYS A 496 42.87 -2.85 -15.86
N LEU A 497 42.46 -3.51 -14.78
CA LEU A 497 41.13 -3.35 -14.21
C LEU A 497 41.03 -2.01 -13.48
N GLN A 498 40.03 -1.21 -13.85
CA GLN A 498 39.77 0.07 -13.20
C GLN A 498 38.31 0.21 -12.77
N LYS A 499 38.11 0.79 -11.59
CA LYS A 499 36.79 1.19 -11.09
C LYS A 499 36.81 2.56 -10.45
N VAL A 500 36.03 3.46 -11.05
CA VAL A 500 35.82 4.82 -10.56
C VAL A 500 34.36 5.01 -10.16
N PHE A 501 34.14 5.46 -8.92
CA PHE A 501 32.83 5.86 -8.43
C PHE A 501 32.68 7.38 -8.54
N LYS A 502 31.63 7.82 -9.23
CA LYS A 502 31.26 9.24 -9.35
C LYS A 502 30.11 9.49 -8.38
N SER A 503 30.26 10.43 -7.44
CA SER A 503 29.13 10.84 -6.60
C SER A 503 28.18 11.74 -7.41
N PRO A 504 26.86 11.48 -7.38
CA PRO A 504 25.89 12.32 -8.09
C PRO A 504 25.70 13.71 -7.46
N TRP A 505 26.05 13.88 -6.18
CA TRP A 505 25.89 15.14 -5.44
C TRP A 505 27.21 15.88 -5.18
N ASN A 506 28.34 15.18 -5.20
CA ASN A 506 29.65 15.74 -4.92
C ASN A 506 30.56 15.57 -6.14
N LYS A 507 31.29 16.63 -6.55
CA LYS A 507 32.24 16.58 -7.67
C LYS A 507 33.48 15.70 -7.42
N THR A 508 33.54 15.00 -6.29
CA THR A 508 34.65 14.11 -5.95
C THR A 508 34.49 12.75 -6.65
N THR A 509 35.48 12.41 -7.47
CA THR A 509 35.63 11.08 -8.07
C THR A 509 36.51 10.22 -7.18
N LYS A 510 35.99 9.10 -6.68
CA LYS A 510 36.79 8.14 -5.91
C LYS A 510 37.20 6.98 -6.82
N VAL A 511 38.49 6.87 -7.08
CA VAL A 511 39.08 5.69 -7.71
C VAL A 511 39.19 4.61 -6.64
N ALA A 512 38.50 3.48 -6.83
CA ALA A 512 38.48 2.38 -5.87
C ALA A 512 39.38 1.22 -6.28
N VAL A 513 39.59 1.05 -7.59
CA VAL A 513 40.51 0.09 -8.18
C VAL A 513 41.20 0.80 -9.33
N ASP A 514 42.53 0.77 -9.37
CA ASP A 514 43.35 1.48 -10.34
C ASP A 514 44.35 0.52 -10.99
N ASP A 515 44.21 0.33 -12.30
CA ASP A 515 45.08 -0.49 -13.17
C ASP A 515 45.48 -1.89 -12.62
N VAL A 516 44.58 -2.59 -11.95
CA VAL A 516 44.91 -3.90 -11.37
C VAL A 516 45.07 -4.96 -12.46
N SER A 517 46.25 -5.56 -12.54
CA SER A 517 46.58 -6.71 -13.38
C SER A 517 47.02 -7.88 -12.50
N LEU A 518 46.37 -9.03 -12.63
CA LEU A 518 46.62 -10.19 -11.77
C LEU A 518 46.22 -11.48 -12.48
N ASP A 519 47.12 -12.46 -12.48
CA ASP A 519 46.90 -13.79 -13.05
C ASP A 519 46.83 -14.83 -11.92
N ILE A 520 45.69 -15.53 -11.80
CA ILE A 520 45.44 -16.54 -10.75
C ILE A 520 45.46 -17.93 -11.39
N CYS A 521 46.33 -18.82 -10.89
CA CYS A 521 46.48 -20.18 -11.40
C CYS A 521 45.33 -21.10 -10.98
N LYS A 522 45.00 -22.07 -11.84
CA LYS A 522 44.03 -23.12 -11.49
C LYS A 522 44.58 -24.03 -10.40
N GLY A 523 43.69 -24.45 -9.50
CA GLY A 523 44.04 -25.38 -8.41
C GLY A 523 44.85 -24.78 -7.27
N GLN A 524 45.14 -23.47 -7.31
CA GLN A 524 45.84 -22.76 -6.24
C GLN A 524 44.89 -21.89 -5.41
N ILE A 525 45.30 -21.60 -4.18
CA ILE A 525 44.69 -20.62 -3.31
C ILE A 525 45.49 -19.32 -3.41
N THR A 526 44.86 -18.25 -3.90
CA THR A 526 45.46 -16.92 -3.94
C THR A 526 44.81 -16.04 -2.88
N ALA A 527 45.62 -15.48 -1.98
CA ALA A 527 45.17 -14.56 -0.95
C ALA A 527 45.37 -13.10 -1.40
N LEU A 528 44.31 -12.30 -1.39
CA LEU A 528 44.34 -10.86 -1.63
C LEU A 528 44.31 -10.14 -0.27
N LEU A 529 45.46 -9.61 0.12
CA LEU A 529 45.69 -8.93 1.39
C LEU A 529 45.73 -7.41 1.19
N GLY A 530 45.35 -6.64 2.22
CA GLY A 530 45.32 -5.18 2.14
C GLY A 530 44.59 -4.56 3.31
N HIS A 531 44.73 -3.26 3.54
CA HIS A 531 44.00 -2.57 4.60
C HIS A 531 42.50 -2.38 4.24
N ASN A 532 41.69 -1.95 5.20
CA ASN A 532 40.29 -1.60 4.95
C ASN A 532 40.22 -0.37 4.05
N GLY A 533 39.52 -0.49 2.91
CA GLY A 533 39.44 0.56 1.90
C GLY A 533 40.46 0.47 0.75
N ALA A 534 41.34 -0.55 0.73
CA ALA A 534 42.31 -0.77 -0.34
C ALA A 534 41.70 -1.17 -1.72
N GLY A 535 40.40 -1.50 -1.77
CA GLY A 535 39.72 -1.90 -3.02
C GLY A 535 39.38 -3.39 -3.15
N LYS A 536 39.81 -4.24 -2.19
CA LYS A 536 39.62 -5.72 -2.20
C LYS A 536 38.19 -6.16 -2.54
N SER A 537 37.19 -5.72 -1.75
CA SER A 537 35.79 -6.09 -1.96
C SER A 537 35.23 -5.51 -3.26
N THR A 538 35.73 -4.35 -3.71
CA THR A 538 35.32 -3.78 -5.02
C THR A 538 35.80 -4.67 -6.16
N THR A 539 37.04 -5.15 -6.11
CA THR A 539 37.57 -6.13 -7.05
C THR A 539 36.71 -7.41 -7.04
N MET A 540 36.37 -7.95 -5.86
CA MET A 540 35.50 -9.13 -5.77
C MET A 540 34.11 -8.93 -6.37
N MET A 541 33.49 -7.77 -6.14
CA MET A 541 32.19 -7.44 -6.75
C MET A 541 32.27 -7.37 -8.28
N ILE A 542 33.41 -6.98 -8.84
CA ILE A 542 33.63 -6.97 -10.29
C ILE A 542 33.83 -8.40 -10.83
N LEU A 543 34.65 -9.21 -10.16
CA LEU A 543 34.89 -10.61 -10.54
C LEU A 543 33.62 -11.47 -10.49
N THR A 544 32.75 -11.21 -9.51
CA THR A 544 31.44 -11.85 -9.38
C THR A 544 30.39 -11.25 -10.32
N GLY A 545 30.72 -10.15 -11.01
CA GLY A 545 29.86 -9.37 -11.90
C GLY A 545 28.59 -8.88 -11.21
N MET A 546 28.69 -8.55 -9.93
CA MET A 546 27.75 -7.67 -9.25
C MET A 546 27.95 -6.24 -9.77
N LEU A 547 29.20 -5.80 -9.91
CA LEU A 547 29.58 -4.46 -10.34
C LEU A 547 30.24 -4.51 -11.73
N PRO A 548 29.80 -3.70 -12.71
CA PRO A 548 30.52 -3.62 -13.98
C PRO A 548 31.85 -2.86 -13.82
N PRO A 549 32.95 -3.28 -14.47
CA PRO A 549 34.20 -2.52 -14.49
C PRO A 549 34.03 -1.18 -15.24
N THR A 550 34.81 -0.17 -14.88
CA THR A 550 34.86 1.11 -15.62
C THR A 550 35.73 0.98 -16.86
N SER A 551 36.87 0.30 -16.74
CA SER A 551 37.76 -0.10 -17.83
C SER A 551 38.50 -1.39 -17.45
N GLY A 552 39.20 -2.00 -18.41
CA GLY A 552 39.89 -3.28 -18.23
C GLY A 552 39.07 -4.51 -18.64
N THR A 553 39.73 -5.67 -18.63
CA THR A 553 39.15 -6.95 -19.03
C THR A 553 39.41 -8.02 -17.99
N VAL A 554 38.39 -8.85 -17.73
CA VAL A 554 38.49 -9.99 -16.83
C VAL A 554 38.00 -11.24 -17.54
N GLU A 555 38.78 -12.31 -17.45
CA GLU A 555 38.44 -13.65 -17.93
C GLU A 555 38.48 -14.66 -16.79
N ILE A 556 37.42 -15.45 -16.65
CA ILE A 556 37.33 -16.54 -15.67
C ILE A 556 37.13 -17.84 -16.42
N ASN A 557 38.01 -18.81 -16.21
CA ASN A 557 38.05 -20.11 -16.92
C ASN A 557 37.99 -19.96 -18.45
N GLY A 558 38.66 -18.93 -18.99
CA GLY A 558 38.68 -18.62 -20.42
C GLY A 558 37.44 -17.90 -20.96
N TYR A 559 36.49 -17.53 -20.08
CA TYR A 559 35.31 -16.76 -20.46
C TYR A 559 35.39 -15.31 -19.98
N ASN A 560 35.26 -14.37 -20.91
CA ASN A 560 35.21 -12.95 -20.59
C ASN A 560 33.90 -12.58 -19.88
N ILE A 561 34.00 -11.91 -18.72
CA ILE A 561 32.86 -11.52 -17.86
C ILE A 561 31.84 -10.64 -18.61
N LYS A 562 32.31 -9.75 -19.49
CA LYS A 562 31.45 -8.78 -20.19
C LYS A 562 30.48 -9.46 -21.18
N TYR A 563 30.93 -10.54 -21.82
CA TYR A 563 30.18 -11.22 -22.89
C TYR A 563 29.52 -12.52 -22.44
N TYR A 564 30.16 -13.28 -21.54
CA TYR A 564 29.76 -14.64 -21.18
C TYR A 564 29.45 -14.81 -19.68
N MET A 565 28.87 -13.80 -19.05
CA MET A 565 28.57 -13.80 -17.60
C MET A 565 27.77 -15.02 -17.14
N SER A 566 26.80 -15.49 -17.93
CA SER A 566 25.98 -16.65 -17.56
C SER A 566 26.78 -17.95 -17.46
N LYS A 567 27.83 -18.12 -18.29
CA LYS A 567 28.73 -19.27 -18.21
C LYS A 567 29.67 -19.15 -17.01
N VAL A 568 30.23 -17.96 -16.79
CA VAL A 568 31.07 -17.66 -15.62
C VAL A 568 30.32 -17.94 -14.32
N ARG A 569 29.07 -17.47 -14.19
CA ARG A 569 28.20 -17.70 -13.02
C ARG A 569 27.87 -19.16 -12.77
N ALA A 570 27.83 -20.00 -13.81
CA ALA A 570 27.56 -21.43 -13.65
C ALA A 570 28.73 -22.17 -12.98
N SER A 571 29.97 -21.73 -13.21
CA SER A 571 31.18 -22.33 -12.64
C SER A 571 31.74 -21.60 -11.42
N LEU A 572 31.13 -20.49 -10.99
CA LEU A 572 31.60 -19.63 -9.91
C LEU A 572 30.89 -19.93 -8.57
N GLY A 573 31.66 -20.08 -7.51
CA GLY A 573 31.21 -20.07 -6.12
C GLY A 573 31.51 -18.74 -5.46
N LEU A 574 30.60 -18.25 -4.60
CA LEU A 574 30.79 -17.01 -3.85
C LEU A 574 30.41 -17.21 -2.38
N CYS A 575 31.32 -16.86 -1.48
CA CYS A 575 31.01 -16.61 -0.07
C CYS A 575 31.21 -15.10 0.19
N PRO A 576 30.14 -14.31 0.28
CA PRO A 576 30.23 -12.86 0.52
C PRO A 576 30.59 -12.56 1.98
N GLN A 577 30.98 -11.32 2.31
CA GLN A 577 31.31 -10.91 3.69
C GLN A 577 30.14 -11.10 4.66
N HIS A 578 28.93 -10.71 4.26
CA HIS A 578 27.69 -10.91 5.04
C HIS A 578 27.01 -12.25 4.71
N ASN A 579 26.40 -12.88 5.70
CA ASN A 579 25.71 -14.16 5.51
C ASN A 579 24.36 -13.97 4.79
N LEU A 580 24.33 -14.23 3.48
CA LEU A 580 23.12 -14.16 2.64
C LEU A 580 22.32 -15.48 2.73
N LEU A 581 21.51 -15.62 3.78
CA LEU A 581 20.73 -16.84 4.05
C LEU A 581 19.23 -16.53 4.09
N PHE A 582 18.40 -17.50 3.71
CA PHE A 582 16.95 -17.41 3.94
C PHE A 582 16.67 -17.59 5.44
N PRO A 583 15.85 -16.74 6.07
CA PRO A 583 15.60 -16.84 7.51
C PRO A 583 14.82 -18.11 7.89
N ASP A 584 13.93 -18.58 7.01
CA ASP A 584 12.92 -19.60 7.35
C ASP A 584 13.16 -21.01 6.79
N LEU A 585 14.21 -21.20 5.96
CA LEU A 585 14.53 -22.53 5.40
C LEU A 585 15.52 -23.27 6.30
N THR A 586 15.40 -24.59 6.45
CA THR A 586 16.38 -25.36 7.22
C THR A 586 17.75 -25.43 6.50
N VAL A 587 18.82 -25.78 7.22
CA VAL A 587 20.16 -25.97 6.64
C VAL A 587 20.11 -26.96 5.47
N ARG A 588 19.45 -28.11 5.64
CA ARG A 588 19.27 -29.11 4.58
C ARG A 588 18.54 -28.53 3.37
N GLN A 589 17.45 -27.79 3.60
CA GLN A 589 16.68 -27.16 2.53
C GLN A 589 17.48 -26.10 1.77
N HIS A 590 18.31 -25.31 2.46
CA HIS A 590 19.23 -24.35 1.84
C HIS A 590 20.20 -25.05 0.88
N LEU A 591 20.93 -26.05 1.39
CA LEU A 591 21.93 -26.77 0.62
C LEU A 591 21.28 -27.46 -0.59
N LEU A 592 20.12 -28.11 -0.39
CA LEU A 592 19.37 -28.78 -1.44
C LEU A 592 18.84 -27.80 -2.50
N PHE A 593 18.33 -26.63 -2.08
CA PHE A 593 17.82 -25.61 -2.98
C PHE A 593 18.92 -25.09 -3.91
N PHE A 594 20.07 -24.71 -3.37
CA PHE A 594 21.18 -24.19 -4.17
C PHE A 594 21.89 -25.27 -4.98
N ALA A 595 21.95 -26.51 -4.49
CA ALA A 595 22.43 -27.67 -5.27
C ALA A 595 21.56 -27.90 -6.52
N LYS A 596 20.22 -27.92 -6.34
CA LYS A 596 19.26 -28.03 -7.45
C LYS A 596 19.32 -26.84 -8.41
N LEU A 597 19.66 -25.65 -7.92
CA LEU A 597 19.72 -24.43 -8.74
C LEU A 597 20.93 -24.39 -9.69
N LYS A 598 22.09 -24.86 -9.21
CA LYS A 598 23.34 -24.91 -9.99
C LYS A 598 23.44 -26.13 -10.90
N ARG A 599 22.84 -27.28 -10.53
CA ARG A 599 22.98 -28.55 -11.27
C ARG A 599 21.86 -28.83 -12.28
N GLY A 600 22.18 -29.67 -13.27
CA GLY A 600 21.22 -30.26 -14.18
C GLY A 600 20.44 -31.43 -13.56
N PRO A 601 19.34 -31.89 -14.19
CA PRO A 601 18.38 -32.83 -13.60
C PRO A 601 18.88 -34.27 -13.42
N LYS A 602 20.09 -34.61 -13.90
CA LYS A 602 20.63 -35.98 -13.94
C LYS A 602 21.55 -36.36 -12.77
N GLN A 603 21.87 -35.42 -11.87
CA GLN A 603 22.78 -35.66 -10.74
C GLN A 603 21.99 -35.65 -9.43
N ASP A 604 22.28 -36.58 -8.52
CA ASP A 604 21.65 -36.63 -7.20
C ASP A 604 22.15 -35.45 -6.32
N PRO A 605 21.28 -34.47 -6.00
CA PRO A 605 21.68 -33.35 -5.16
C PRO A 605 21.80 -33.75 -3.69
N GLU A 606 21.10 -34.79 -3.21
CA GLU A 606 21.18 -35.20 -1.81
C GLU A 606 22.52 -35.83 -1.46
N ALA A 607 23.08 -36.64 -2.38
CA ALA A 607 24.43 -37.18 -2.23
C ALA A 607 25.49 -36.07 -2.09
N GLU A 608 25.42 -34.99 -2.89
CA GLU A 608 26.37 -33.88 -2.75
C GLU A 608 26.17 -33.12 -1.43
N VAL A 609 24.92 -32.85 -1.06
CA VAL A 609 24.58 -32.15 0.18
C VAL A 609 25.12 -32.91 1.39
N SER A 610 24.97 -34.23 1.43
CA SER A 610 25.49 -35.05 2.53
C SER A 610 27.02 -35.03 2.62
N VAL A 611 27.73 -35.03 1.48
CA VAL A 611 29.20 -34.91 1.45
C VAL A 611 29.67 -33.58 2.04
N TYR A 612 29.10 -32.46 1.61
CA TYR A 612 29.49 -31.14 2.12
C TYR A 612 29.02 -30.90 3.56
N ALA A 613 27.85 -31.40 3.94
CA ALA A 613 27.39 -31.35 5.32
C ALA A 613 28.33 -32.10 6.26
N LYS A 614 28.90 -33.24 5.82
CA LYS A 614 29.92 -33.97 6.56
C LYS A 614 31.25 -33.22 6.61
N LYS A 615 31.73 -32.68 5.48
CA LYS A 615 33.00 -31.92 5.42
C LYS A 615 33.00 -30.64 6.26
N LEU A 616 31.83 -30.01 6.45
CA LEU A 616 31.67 -28.75 7.19
C LEU A 616 31.13 -28.94 8.62
N ASN A 617 31.06 -30.18 9.11
CA ASN A 617 30.52 -30.51 10.43
C ASN A 617 29.10 -29.92 10.66
N LEU A 618 28.23 -29.97 9.65
CA LEU A 618 26.86 -29.45 9.70
C LEU A 618 25.81 -30.52 9.97
N ILE A 619 26.19 -31.81 10.07
CA ILE A 619 25.26 -32.96 10.16
C ILE A 619 24.27 -32.79 11.32
N SER A 620 24.75 -32.42 12.50
CA SER A 620 23.95 -32.22 13.72
C SER A 620 22.98 -31.03 13.65
N HIS A 621 23.12 -30.16 12.65
CA HIS A 621 22.37 -28.92 12.50
C HIS A 621 21.51 -28.88 11.22
N LEU A 622 21.41 -30.00 10.48
CA LEU A 622 20.73 -30.05 9.18
C LEU A 622 19.25 -29.64 9.21
N GLU A 623 18.54 -29.97 10.28
CA GLU A 623 17.11 -29.66 10.44
C GLU A 623 16.85 -28.35 11.19
N LYS A 624 17.90 -27.63 11.62
CA LYS A 624 17.77 -26.31 12.24
C LYS A 624 17.63 -25.21 11.19
N ILE A 625 16.99 -24.12 11.57
CA ILE A 625 16.91 -22.89 10.75
C ILE A 625 18.11 -21.96 11.05
N PRO A 626 18.51 -21.08 10.11
CA PRO A 626 19.66 -20.21 10.31
C PRO A 626 19.57 -19.33 11.56
N SER A 627 18.39 -18.86 11.97
CA SER A 627 18.24 -18.05 13.20
C SER A 627 18.74 -18.77 14.46
N GLU A 628 18.62 -20.09 14.54
CA GLU A 628 19.05 -20.94 15.66
C GLU A 628 20.56 -21.28 15.62
N LEU A 629 21.25 -20.98 14.52
CA LEU A 629 22.67 -21.25 14.37
C LEU A 629 23.53 -20.14 14.99
N SER A 630 24.65 -20.53 15.59
CA SER A 630 25.70 -19.59 15.97
C SER A 630 26.28 -18.91 14.72
N GLY A 631 26.93 -17.76 14.89
CA GLY A 631 27.59 -17.04 13.80
C GLY A 631 28.56 -17.92 13.01
N GLY A 632 29.31 -18.78 13.70
CA GLY A 632 30.23 -19.73 13.06
C GLY A 632 29.55 -20.76 12.18
N TYR A 633 28.45 -21.37 12.64
CA TYR A 633 27.70 -22.32 11.82
C TYR A 633 27.00 -21.65 10.64
N LYS A 634 26.52 -20.40 10.78
CA LYS A 634 26.01 -19.60 9.65
C LYS A 634 27.09 -19.39 8.58
N ARG A 635 28.32 -19.13 9.02
CA ARG A 635 29.47 -18.95 8.13
C ARG A 635 29.83 -20.23 7.41
N ARG A 636 29.87 -21.36 8.13
CA ARG A 636 30.07 -22.70 7.55
C ARG A 636 29.00 -23.05 6.52
N LEU A 637 27.74 -22.70 6.77
CA LEU A 637 26.67 -22.85 5.78
C LEU A 637 26.92 -22.00 4.53
N CYS A 638 27.28 -20.72 4.66
CA CYS A 638 27.62 -19.87 3.50
C CYS A 638 28.79 -20.44 2.69
N LEU A 639 29.79 -20.98 3.38
CA LEU A 639 30.93 -21.65 2.77
C LEU A 639 30.50 -22.92 2.02
N ALA A 640 29.57 -23.72 2.59
CA ALA A 640 28.96 -24.86 1.90
C ALA A 640 28.28 -24.44 0.59
N LEU A 641 27.52 -23.35 0.61
CA LEU A 641 26.79 -22.82 -0.55
C LEU A 641 27.73 -22.33 -1.66
N ALA A 642 28.90 -21.80 -1.29
CA ALA A 642 29.93 -21.42 -2.25
C ALA A 642 30.45 -22.65 -3.00
N PHE A 643 30.67 -23.77 -2.29
CA PHE A 643 31.27 -24.99 -2.85
C PHE A 643 30.29 -25.93 -3.57
N ILE A 644 29.02 -25.92 -3.20
CA ILE A 644 27.96 -26.73 -3.83
C ILE A 644 27.82 -26.39 -5.32
N GLY A 645 27.50 -27.40 -6.12
CA GLY A 645 27.27 -27.25 -7.57
C GLY A 645 28.53 -27.35 -8.42
N GLN A 646 29.57 -28.04 -7.91
CA GLN A 646 30.84 -28.27 -8.62
C GLN A 646 31.50 -26.97 -9.15
N SER A 647 31.50 -25.90 -8.34
CA SER A 647 32.18 -24.65 -8.70
C SER A 647 33.69 -24.86 -8.87
N GLU A 648 34.20 -24.64 -10.08
CA GLU A 648 35.62 -24.72 -10.42
C GLU A 648 36.42 -23.57 -9.80
N THR A 649 35.81 -22.38 -9.75
CA THR A 649 36.41 -21.16 -9.21
C THR A 649 35.57 -20.66 -8.06
N VAL A 650 36.19 -20.39 -6.90
CA VAL A 650 35.49 -19.96 -5.68
C VAL A 650 36.12 -18.68 -5.17
N ILE A 651 35.27 -17.69 -4.90
CA ILE A 651 35.67 -16.40 -4.33
C ILE A 651 35.13 -16.34 -2.89
N LEU A 652 36.02 -16.08 -1.94
CA LEU A 652 35.73 -16.01 -0.51
C LEU A 652 36.10 -14.63 0.00
N ASP A 653 35.10 -13.84 0.39
CA ASP A 653 35.32 -12.49 0.93
C ASP A 653 35.33 -12.54 2.47
N GLU A 654 36.52 -12.46 3.07
CA GLU A 654 36.78 -12.55 4.51
C GLU A 654 36.09 -13.76 5.20
N PRO A 655 36.38 -15.01 4.80
CA PRO A 655 35.62 -16.18 5.24
C PRO A 655 35.71 -16.46 6.74
N THR A 656 36.80 -16.09 7.41
CA THR A 656 37.05 -16.45 8.81
C THR A 656 36.91 -15.28 9.80
N SER A 657 36.49 -14.11 9.31
CA SER A 657 36.23 -12.93 10.14
C SER A 657 35.10 -13.20 11.14
N GLY A 658 35.33 -12.87 12.41
CA GLY A 658 34.35 -13.06 13.49
C GLY A 658 34.17 -14.50 13.99
N LEU A 659 35.07 -15.42 13.61
CA LEU A 659 35.09 -16.80 14.11
C LEU A 659 36.09 -16.98 15.25
N ASP A 660 35.78 -17.92 16.14
CA ASP A 660 36.70 -18.41 17.16
C ASP A 660 37.92 -19.11 16.52
N PRO A 661 39.07 -19.17 17.22
CA PRO A 661 40.31 -19.72 16.66
C PRO A 661 40.18 -21.19 16.23
N GLU A 662 39.38 -21.99 16.94
CA GLU A 662 39.15 -23.41 16.62
C GLU A 662 38.35 -23.55 15.31
N ALA A 663 37.22 -22.86 15.20
CA ALA A 663 36.42 -22.86 13.97
C ALA A 663 37.18 -22.31 12.76
N ARG A 664 38.07 -21.33 12.97
CA ARG A 664 38.96 -20.81 11.91
C ARG A 664 39.90 -21.90 11.37
N ARG A 665 40.56 -22.65 12.26
CA ARG A 665 41.44 -23.76 11.87
C ARG A 665 40.71 -24.84 11.10
N GLU A 666 39.50 -25.22 11.53
CA GLU A 666 38.68 -26.18 10.78
C GLU A 666 38.35 -25.71 9.35
N ILE A 667 38.06 -24.40 9.17
CA ILE A 667 37.84 -23.84 7.83
C ILE A 667 39.13 -23.86 7.03
N TRP A 668 40.28 -23.57 7.64
CA TRP A 668 41.57 -23.62 6.96
C TRP A 668 41.89 -25.02 6.45
N ASP A 669 41.72 -26.04 7.29
CA ASP A 669 41.92 -27.45 6.92
C ASP A 669 41.00 -27.84 5.75
N LEU A 670 39.75 -27.37 5.77
CA LEU A 670 38.81 -27.58 4.69
C LEU A 670 39.27 -26.90 3.38
N LEU A 671 39.70 -25.64 3.43
CA LEU A 671 40.19 -24.91 2.24
C LEU A 671 41.43 -25.58 1.66
N LEU A 672 42.37 -25.98 2.51
CA LEU A 672 43.56 -26.74 2.13
C LEU A 672 43.20 -28.10 1.52
N SER A 673 42.17 -28.78 2.01
CA SER A 673 41.68 -30.03 1.42
C SER A 673 41.10 -29.87 0.00
N MET A 674 40.72 -28.64 -0.39
CA MET A 674 40.21 -28.32 -1.72
C MET A 674 41.26 -27.77 -2.67
N ARG A 675 42.46 -27.47 -2.18
CA ARG A 675 43.64 -27.14 -2.99
C ARG A 675 43.90 -28.24 -4.03
N GLY A 676 44.38 -27.87 -5.20
CA GLY A 676 44.60 -28.74 -6.36
C GLY A 676 43.34 -29.03 -7.18
N SER A 677 42.17 -29.10 -6.54
CA SER A 677 40.90 -29.38 -7.23
C SER A 677 40.17 -28.14 -7.74
N ARG A 678 40.33 -27.01 -7.05
CA ARG A 678 39.59 -25.76 -7.29
C ARG A 678 40.51 -24.55 -7.26
N THR A 679 40.13 -23.53 -8.00
CA THR A 679 40.78 -22.21 -7.96
C THR A 679 40.11 -21.39 -6.87
N ILE A 680 40.84 -21.02 -5.82
CA ILE A 680 40.26 -20.27 -4.69
C ILE A 680 40.92 -18.89 -4.62
N LEU A 681 40.10 -17.84 -4.62
CA LEU A 681 40.52 -16.48 -4.34
C LEU A 681 39.93 -16.06 -2.99
N ILE A 682 40.78 -15.81 -2.01
CA ILE A 682 40.38 -15.41 -0.66
C ILE A 682 40.82 -13.96 -0.41
N THR A 683 39.93 -13.12 0.09
CA THR A 683 40.32 -11.83 0.67
C THR A 683 40.44 -12.00 2.18
N THR A 684 41.50 -11.45 2.76
CA THR A 684 41.67 -11.45 4.21
C THR A 684 42.48 -10.24 4.66
N HIS A 685 42.22 -9.81 5.88
CA HIS A 685 43.06 -8.85 6.60
C HIS A 685 43.91 -9.54 7.68
N ILE A 686 43.77 -10.86 7.84
CA ILE A 686 44.51 -11.68 8.81
C ILE A 686 45.73 -12.25 8.09
N MET A 687 46.92 -11.88 8.55
CA MET A 687 48.16 -12.20 7.82
C MET A 687 48.56 -13.66 8.02
N GLU A 688 48.28 -14.21 9.20
CA GLU A 688 48.40 -15.66 9.47
C GLU A 688 47.56 -16.50 8.50
N GLU A 689 46.34 -16.05 8.16
CA GLU A 689 45.46 -16.76 7.23
C GLU A 689 46.07 -16.78 5.83
N ALA A 690 46.62 -15.65 5.38
CA ALA A 690 47.28 -15.56 4.08
C ALA A 690 48.56 -16.42 4.03
N ASP A 691 49.32 -16.50 5.13
CA ASP A 691 50.55 -17.31 5.21
C ASP A 691 50.25 -18.81 5.12
N VAL A 692 49.22 -19.26 5.85
CA VAL A 692 48.86 -20.69 5.95
C VAL A 692 48.14 -21.17 4.70
N LEU A 693 47.22 -20.37 4.16
CA LEU A 693 46.37 -20.78 3.03
C LEU A 693 46.93 -20.39 1.67
N GLY A 694 47.64 -19.26 1.57
CA GLY A 694 48.03 -18.68 0.29
C GLY A 694 49.18 -19.42 -0.35
N ASP A 695 48.91 -20.14 -1.45
CA ASP A 695 49.97 -20.58 -2.36
C ASP A 695 50.64 -19.34 -3.00
N ARG A 696 49.85 -18.27 -3.22
CA ARG A 696 50.32 -16.93 -3.61
C ARG A 696 49.55 -15.85 -2.88
N ILE A 697 50.22 -14.74 -2.60
CA ILE A 697 49.68 -13.57 -1.91
C ILE A 697 49.84 -12.35 -2.83
N ALA A 698 48.76 -11.59 -2.99
CA ALA A 698 48.75 -10.28 -3.61
C ALA A 698 48.49 -9.24 -2.53
N ILE A 699 49.38 -8.26 -2.35
CA ILE A 699 49.18 -7.15 -1.40
C ILE A 699 48.63 -5.95 -2.18
N MET A 700 47.47 -5.47 -1.74
CA MET A 700 46.74 -4.36 -2.36
C MET A 700 46.72 -3.16 -1.42
N ASP A 701 47.07 -2.00 -1.97
CA ASP A 701 47.07 -0.71 -1.29
C ASP A 701 46.54 0.39 -2.21
N HIS A 702 45.72 1.29 -1.67
CA HIS A 702 45.12 2.42 -2.42
C HIS A 702 44.52 2.10 -3.82
N GLY A 703 44.01 0.89 -4.04
CA GLY A 703 43.40 0.48 -5.30
C GLY A 703 44.34 -0.23 -6.28
N ARG A 704 45.63 -0.36 -5.97
CA ARG A 704 46.66 -1.01 -6.80
C ARG A 704 47.22 -2.26 -6.12
N VAL A 705 47.66 -3.24 -6.90
CA VAL A 705 48.41 -4.39 -6.38
C VAL A 705 49.89 -4.01 -6.37
N GLN A 706 50.49 -3.96 -5.18
CA GLN A 706 51.87 -3.52 -5.00
C GLN A 706 52.87 -4.65 -5.23
N CYS A 707 52.55 -5.84 -4.75
CA CYS A 707 53.38 -7.01 -4.94
C CYS A 707 52.55 -8.29 -5.05
N TYR A 708 53.13 -9.29 -5.71
CA TYR A 708 52.49 -10.58 -5.93
C TYR A 708 53.52 -11.72 -5.97
N GLY A 709 53.35 -12.73 -5.13
CA GLY A 709 54.26 -13.88 -5.13
C GLY A 709 53.90 -14.91 -4.06
N THR A 710 54.71 -15.96 -3.96
CA THR A 710 54.62 -16.93 -2.86
C THR A 710 54.96 -16.24 -1.52
N PRO A 711 54.41 -16.71 -0.38
CA PRO A 711 54.72 -16.14 0.92
C PRO A 711 56.24 -16.09 1.21
N MET A 712 56.96 -17.13 0.77
CA MET A 712 58.42 -17.22 0.92
C MET A 712 59.16 -16.22 0.03
N TYR A 713 58.69 -15.98 -1.20
CA TYR A 713 59.24 -14.95 -2.08
C TYR A 713 59.08 -13.55 -1.48
N LEU A 714 57.87 -13.21 -1.02
CA LEU A 714 57.59 -11.89 -0.45
C LEU A 714 58.36 -11.63 0.85
N LYS A 715 58.48 -12.64 1.73
CA LYS A 715 59.33 -12.56 2.93
C LYS A 715 60.80 -12.38 2.60
N LYS A 716 61.30 -12.99 1.52
CA LYS A 716 62.67 -12.81 1.07
C LYS A 716 62.91 -11.43 0.45
N LEU A 717 61.93 -10.92 -0.29
CA LEU A 717 62.04 -9.65 -1.03
C LEU A 717 61.94 -8.43 -0.09
N TYR A 718 60.97 -8.43 0.83
CA TYR A 718 60.69 -7.31 1.72
C TYR A 718 61.12 -7.53 3.17
N GLY A 719 61.45 -8.76 3.54
CA GLY A 719 61.91 -9.06 4.90
C GLY A 719 63.34 -8.57 5.10
N THR A 720 63.57 -7.93 6.23
CA THR A 720 64.89 -7.48 6.69
C THR A 720 65.73 -8.61 7.30
N GLY A 721 65.37 -9.87 7.03
CA GLY A 721 65.99 -11.09 7.57
C GLY A 721 65.29 -11.62 8.83
N TYR A 722 66.02 -11.69 9.94
CA TYR A 722 65.57 -12.19 11.24
C TYR A 722 65.34 -11.06 12.22
N VAL A 723 64.41 -11.23 13.14
CA VAL A 723 64.15 -10.27 14.21
C VAL A 723 64.61 -10.87 15.54
N LEU A 724 65.49 -10.15 16.23
CA LEU A 724 66.00 -10.51 17.54
C LEU A 724 65.26 -9.71 18.60
N SER A 725 64.45 -10.39 19.40
CA SER A 725 63.73 -9.82 20.54
C SER A 725 64.49 -10.10 21.84
N ILE A 726 64.86 -9.06 22.58
CA ILE A 726 65.59 -9.13 23.84
C ILE A 726 64.71 -8.55 24.94
N LEU A 727 64.35 -9.38 25.92
CA LEU A 727 63.66 -8.94 27.12
C LEU A 727 64.72 -8.52 28.15
N LYS A 728 64.67 -7.27 28.60
CA LYS A 728 65.67 -6.66 29.49
C LYS A 728 65.05 -6.24 30.81
N LYS A 729 65.83 -6.23 31.90
CA LYS A 729 65.38 -5.70 33.20
C LYS A 729 65.19 -4.19 33.11
N SER A 730 64.21 -3.65 33.84
CA SER A 730 63.92 -2.20 33.87
C SER A 730 65.12 -1.33 34.28
N SER A 731 66.14 -1.91 34.91
CA SER A 731 67.38 -1.26 35.37
C SER A 731 68.58 -1.42 34.43
N SER A 732 68.37 -1.92 33.20
CA SER A 732 69.44 -2.19 32.22
C SER A 732 69.62 -1.07 31.20
N ASP A 733 70.87 -0.80 30.85
CA ASP A 733 71.27 0.25 29.92
C ASP A 733 71.07 -0.21 28.46
N PRO A 734 70.12 0.36 27.69
CA PRO A 734 69.84 -0.04 26.31
C PRO A 734 71.05 0.08 25.39
N ASP A 735 71.83 1.15 25.55
CA ASP A 735 72.90 1.50 24.64
C ASP A 735 74.01 0.44 24.68
N ARG A 736 74.33 -0.10 25.86
CA ARG A 736 75.32 -1.18 26.01
C ARG A 736 74.94 -2.46 25.27
N ILE A 737 73.66 -2.82 25.26
CA ILE A 737 73.17 -4.00 24.56
C ILE A 737 73.24 -3.76 23.05
N GLU A 738 72.89 -2.56 22.59
CA GLU A 738 72.99 -2.19 21.19
C GLU A 738 74.44 -2.21 20.69
N THR A 739 75.40 -1.67 21.44
CA THR A 739 76.82 -1.72 21.07
C THR A 739 77.32 -3.15 20.97
N ALA A 740 76.99 -4.00 21.96
CA ALA A 740 77.40 -5.41 21.97
C ALA A 740 76.87 -6.21 20.77
N ILE A 741 75.69 -5.86 20.24
CA ILE A 741 75.11 -6.49 19.05
C ILE A 741 75.78 -5.94 17.78
N LYS A 742 75.98 -4.62 17.71
CA LYS A 742 76.63 -3.95 16.57
C LYS A 742 78.10 -4.34 16.40
N ASP A 743 78.79 -4.71 17.49
CA ASP A 743 80.16 -5.22 17.44
C ASP A 743 80.27 -6.54 16.64
N VAL A 744 79.24 -7.40 16.69
CA VAL A 744 79.20 -8.66 15.93
C VAL A 744 78.55 -8.45 14.56
N ILE A 745 77.48 -7.67 14.49
CA ILE A 745 76.72 -7.38 13.27
C ILE A 745 76.48 -5.87 13.17
N ALA A 746 77.39 -5.18 12.48
CA ALA A 746 77.35 -3.72 12.33
C ALA A 746 76.06 -3.20 11.65
N GLU A 747 75.45 -4.03 10.80
CA GLU A 747 74.22 -3.75 10.06
C GLU A 747 72.93 -4.05 10.86
N ALA A 748 73.05 -4.39 12.15
CA ALA A 748 71.88 -4.63 13.01
C ALA A 748 71.15 -3.30 13.32
N GLU A 749 69.92 -3.18 12.83
CA GLU A 749 69.08 -1.99 13.06
C GLU A 749 68.16 -2.19 14.27
N LEU A 750 68.17 -1.23 15.21
CA LEU A 750 67.23 -1.21 16.33
C LEU A 750 65.86 -0.71 15.84
N LYS A 751 64.84 -1.58 15.82
CA LYS A 751 63.46 -1.22 15.40
C LYS A 751 62.68 -0.57 16.55
N THR A 752 62.69 -1.20 17.72
CA THR A 752 61.89 -0.76 18.87
C THR A 752 62.63 -0.96 20.17
N SER A 753 62.60 0.07 21.03
CA SER A 753 63.16 0.03 22.39
C SER A 753 62.09 0.50 23.37
N VAL A 754 61.45 -0.46 24.04
CA VAL A 754 60.48 -0.25 25.12
C VAL A 754 61.13 -0.63 26.45
N ALA A 755 60.61 -0.10 27.58
CA ALA A 755 61.22 -0.23 28.91
C ALA A 755 61.74 -1.65 29.27
N SER A 756 61.06 -2.71 28.84
CA SER A 756 61.45 -4.11 29.08
C SER A 756 61.77 -4.92 27.82
N LEU A 757 61.63 -4.37 26.61
CA LEU A 757 61.78 -5.11 25.35
C LEU A 757 62.56 -4.30 24.32
N MET A 758 63.60 -4.90 23.76
CA MET A 758 64.32 -4.36 22.60
C MET A 758 64.24 -5.31 21.42
N THR A 759 64.15 -4.76 20.22
CA THR A 759 63.92 -5.54 19.01
C THR A 759 64.86 -5.07 17.91
N PHE A 760 65.72 -5.96 17.45
CA PHE A 760 66.71 -5.70 16.40
C PHE A 760 66.34 -6.44 15.11
N SER A 761 66.64 -5.82 13.98
CA SER A 761 66.59 -6.43 12.67
C SER A 761 67.97 -6.93 12.28
N LEU A 762 68.08 -8.21 11.94
CA LEU A 762 69.32 -8.87 11.56
C LEU A 762 69.26 -9.33 10.09
N PRO A 763 70.19 -8.91 9.22
CA PRO A 763 70.20 -9.30 7.81
C PRO A 763 70.45 -10.80 7.61
N ASP A 764 69.75 -11.41 6.65
CA ASP A 764 69.86 -12.86 6.33
C ASP A 764 71.24 -13.23 5.77
N GLU A 765 71.91 -12.30 5.08
CA GLU A 765 73.26 -12.51 4.51
C GLU A 765 74.32 -12.82 5.57
N LYS A 766 74.11 -12.35 6.81
CA LYS A 766 75.04 -12.53 7.95
C LYS A 766 74.67 -13.69 8.86
N ARG A 767 73.79 -14.60 8.40
CA ARG A 767 73.31 -15.77 9.18
C ARG A 767 74.43 -16.64 9.76
N SER A 768 75.61 -16.69 9.13
CA SER A 768 76.78 -17.40 9.63
C SER A 768 77.32 -16.86 10.97
N LEU A 769 77.08 -15.57 11.27
CA LEU A 769 77.53 -14.90 12.50
C LEU A 769 76.55 -15.03 13.68
N PHE A 770 75.36 -15.58 13.44
CA PHE A 770 74.32 -15.72 14.47
C PHE A 770 74.73 -16.62 15.65
N PRO A 771 75.41 -17.77 15.46
CA PRO A 771 75.90 -18.57 16.58
C PRO A 771 76.86 -17.80 17.50
N GLU A 772 77.71 -16.97 16.91
CA GLU A 772 78.64 -16.11 17.66
C GLU A 772 77.88 -15.04 18.44
N LEU A 773 76.91 -14.36 17.81
CA LEU A 773 76.03 -13.40 18.47
C LEU A 773 75.27 -14.01 19.66
N PHE A 774 74.65 -15.18 19.47
CA PHE A 774 73.92 -15.85 20.57
C PHE A 774 74.85 -16.32 21.68
N SER A 775 76.07 -16.76 21.35
CA SER A 775 77.07 -17.12 22.35
C SER A 775 77.50 -15.91 23.19
N LEU A 776 77.66 -14.73 22.56
CA LEU A 776 77.99 -13.48 23.23
C LEU A 776 76.84 -13.03 24.14
N LEU A 777 75.62 -13.00 23.63
CA LEU A 777 74.43 -12.61 24.40
C LEU A 777 74.15 -13.54 25.56
N GLN A 778 74.46 -14.84 25.43
CA GLN A 778 74.32 -15.80 26.52
C GLN A 778 75.44 -15.66 27.56
N ARG A 779 76.67 -15.38 27.14
CA ARG A 779 77.83 -15.14 28.03
C ARG A 779 77.65 -13.85 28.83
N GLU A 780 77.16 -12.80 28.19
CA GLU A 780 77.00 -11.46 28.77
C GLU A 780 75.58 -11.19 29.28
N ARG A 781 74.75 -12.22 29.39
CA ARG A 781 73.34 -12.15 29.81
C ARG A 781 73.14 -11.42 31.15
N VAL A 782 73.98 -11.73 32.15
CA VAL A 782 73.91 -11.13 33.50
C VAL A 782 74.41 -9.67 33.51
N PRO A 783 75.60 -9.33 32.99
CA PRO A 783 76.09 -7.94 32.98
C PRO A 783 75.26 -7.01 32.09
N LEU A 784 74.66 -7.52 31.00
CA LEU A 784 73.76 -6.75 30.14
C LEU A 784 72.31 -6.69 30.68
N GLY A 785 71.98 -7.44 31.73
CA GLY A 785 70.63 -7.41 32.32
C GLY A 785 69.53 -8.04 31.45
N ILE A 786 69.87 -9.04 30.64
CA ILE A 786 68.98 -9.71 29.70
C ILE A 786 68.23 -10.86 30.40
N GLU A 787 66.90 -10.83 30.39
CA GLU A 787 66.04 -11.88 30.93
C GLU A 787 65.80 -13.00 29.94
N SER A 788 65.53 -12.67 28.67
CA SER A 788 65.36 -13.68 27.62
C SER A 788 65.73 -13.11 26.25
N VAL A 789 66.17 -14.01 25.36
CA VAL A 789 66.48 -13.71 23.96
C VAL A 789 65.62 -14.63 23.11
N GLY A 790 64.90 -14.04 22.15
CA GLY A 790 64.09 -14.74 21.17
C GLY A 790 64.50 -14.30 19.77
N VAL A 791 64.44 -15.24 18.83
CA VAL A 791 64.72 -14.98 17.40
C VAL A 791 63.50 -15.42 16.63
N SER A 792 62.91 -14.50 15.89
CA SER A 792 61.79 -14.77 15.00
C SER A 792 62.19 -14.51 13.55
N ILE A 793 61.51 -15.18 12.63
CA ILE A 793 61.61 -14.91 11.19
C ILE A 793 60.66 -13.75 10.88
N THR A 794 61.01 -12.95 9.88
CA THR A 794 60.12 -11.92 9.33
C THR A 794 58.74 -12.50 8.99
N THR A 795 57.72 -11.92 9.64
CA THR A 795 56.33 -12.30 9.43
C THR A 795 55.78 -11.60 8.18
N LEU A 796 54.63 -12.07 7.67
CA LEU A 796 53.90 -11.33 6.63
C LEU A 796 53.41 -9.97 7.13
N GLU A 797 53.30 -9.78 8.45
CA GLU A 797 52.93 -8.49 9.04
C GLU A 797 53.99 -7.43 8.81
N GLU A 798 55.25 -7.79 9.02
CA GLU A 798 56.37 -6.90 8.72
C GLU A 798 56.48 -6.60 7.22
N VAL A 799 56.29 -7.61 6.36
CA VAL A 799 56.24 -7.42 4.90
C VAL A 799 55.13 -6.44 4.52
N PHE A 800 53.93 -6.60 5.10
CA PHE A 800 52.80 -5.73 4.81
C PHE A 800 53.06 -4.28 5.25
N LEU A 801 53.60 -4.07 6.45
CA LEU A 801 53.98 -2.75 6.95
C LEU A 801 55.03 -2.11 6.05
N ARG A 802 56.07 -2.87 5.66
CA ARG A 802 57.15 -2.37 4.81
C ARG A 802 56.66 -1.97 3.42
N VAL A 803 55.79 -2.78 2.82
CA VAL A 803 55.14 -2.44 1.54
C VAL A 803 54.28 -1.18 1.68
N GLY A 804 53.59 -1.00 2.81
CA GLY A 804 52.84 0.21 3.12
C GLY A 804 53.72 1.46 3.27
N GLU A 805 54.87 1.35 3.94
CA GLU A 805 55.85 2.43 4.07
C GLU A 805 56.38 2.86 2.69
N ILE A 806 56.81 1.90 1.85
CA ILE A 806 57.29 2.16 0.49
C ILE A 806 56.21 2.84 -0.35
N ALA A 807 54.96 2.37 -0.27
CA ALA A 807 53.84 2.98 -0.99
C ALA A 807 53.54 4.42 -0.51
N LEU A 808 53.76 4.73 0.77
CA LEU A 808 53.64 6.09 1.32
C LEU A 808 54.78 7.01 0.86
N GLU A 809 56.00 6.48 0.79
CA GLU A 809 57.17 7.18 0.26
C GLU A 809 56.99 7.53 -1.23
N GLU A 810 56.51 6.58 -2.04
CA GLU A 810 56.24 6.78 -3.47
C GLU A 810 55.08 7.77 -3.73
N SER A 811 54.14 7.92 -2.79
CA SER A 811 52.99 8.82 -2.94
C SER A 811 53.23 10.25 -2.42
N GLY A 812 54.43 10.56 -1.89
CA GLY A 812 54.88 11.91 -1.55
C GLY A 812 54.11 12.59 -0.40
N LYS A 813 53.49 11.81 0.51
CA LYS A 813 52.65 12.31 1.62
C LYS A 813 53.27 12.18 3.01
N SER A 814 54.57 11.88 3.10
CA SER A 814 55.25 11.52 4.34
C SER A 814 55.34 12.64 5.39
N GLU A 815 55.26 13.92 5.01
CA GLU A 815 55.49 15.04 5.93
C GLU A 815 54.26 15.50 6.74
N ASP A 816 53.02 15.25 6.29
CA ASP A 816 51.80 15.77 6.96
C ASP A 816 51.17 14.81 7.98
N LEU A 817 51.46 13.50 7.93
CA LEU A 817 50.78 12.49 8.76
C LEU A 817 51.52 12.16 10.07
N THR A 818 52.83 12.33 10.10
CA THR A 818 53.66 12.10 11.30
C THR A 818 53.42 13.15 12.38
N SER A 819 53.04 14.38 12.00
CA SER A 819 52.62 15.45 12.92
C SER A 819 51.23 15.17 13.53
N GLU A 820 50.25 14.71 12.75
CA GLU A 820 48.90 14.39 13.23
C GLU A 820 48.81 13.13 14.12
N LEU A 821 49.67 12.13 13.89
CA LEU A 821 49.72 10.91 14.70
C LEU A 821 50.38 11.13 16.06
N SER A 822 51.38 12.02 16.12
CA SER A 822 52.03 12.41 17.38
C SER A 822 51.08 13.22 18.29
N GLU A 823 50.25 14.12 17.73
CA GLU A 823 49.26 14.89 18.51
C GLU A 823 48.08 14.05 19.03
N LYS A 824 47.71 12.94 18.36
CA LYS A 824 46.62 12.06 18.79
C LYS A 824 47.01 11.09 19.90
N SER A 825 48.26 10.63 19.94
CA SER A 825 48.73 9.69 20.96
C SER A 825 48.78 10.35 22.36
N GLU A 826 49.10 11.65 22.44
CA GLU A 826 49.18 12.37 23.72
C GLU A 826 47.80 12.72 24.32
N ARG A 827 46.73 12.75 23.52
CA ARG A 827 45.36 13.01 24.02
C ARG A 827 44.66 11.78 24.61
N SER A 828 45.16 10.57 24.34
CA SER A 828 44.50 9.33 24.80
C SER A 828 44.88 8.85 26.21
N SER A 829 45.84 9.49 26.88
CA SER A 829 46.38 9.07 28.19
C SER A 829 45.99 9.98 29.36
N GLN A 830 44.88 10.74 29.26
CA GLN A 830 44.27 11.40 30.42
C GLN A 830 43.05 10.60 30.89
N PRO A 831 43.03 10.08 32.14
CA PRO A 831 41.81 9.51 32.69
C PRO A 831 40.81 10.64 32.91
N LEU A 832 39.71 10.64 32.14
CA LEU A 832 38.56 11.50 32.39
C LEU A 832 38.02 11.20 33.80
N SER A 833 38.35 12.04 34.77
CA SER A 833 37.78 11.98 36.12
C SER A 833 36.32 12.44 36.08
N CYS A 834 35.41 11.57 35.65
CA CYS A 834 33.98 11.83 35.75
C CYS A 834 33.55 11.56 37.20
N GLY A 835 33.08 12.59 37.91
CA GLY A 835 32.55 12.46 39.27
C GLY A 835 31.39 11.46 39.30
N SER A 836 31.46 10.46 40.19
CA SER A 836 30.42 9.44 40.36
C SER A 836 29.17 10.07 40.98
N VAL A 837 28.19 10.42 40.14
CA VAL A 837 26.85 10.82 40.58
C VAL A 837 26.15 9.60 41.21
N LYS A 838 25.56 9.73 42.41
CA LYS A 838 24.85 8.63 43.11
C LYS A 838 23.45 9.07 43.54
N GLY A 839 22.49 8.14 43.53
CA GLY A 839 21.14 8.35 44.05
C GLY A 839 20.12 8.81 42.99
N THR A 840 19.19 9.69 43.37
CA THR A 840 18.09 10.17 42.52
C THR A 840 18.54 11.01 41.33
N SER A 841 19.68 11.70 41.44
CA SER A 841 20.31 12.44 40.34
C SER A 841 20.81 11.52 39.23
N LEU A 842 21.37 10.36 39.58
CA LEU A 842 21.73 9.31 38.61
C LEU A 842 20.46 8.79 37.92
N TRP A 843 19.40 8.53 38.68
CA TRP A 843 18.13 8.05 38.12
C TRP A 843 17.52 9.06 37.14
N LEU A 844 17.52 10.36 37.47
CA LEU A 844 17.05 11.41 36.57
C LEU A 844 17.93 11.55 35.32
N GLN A 845 19.25 11.41 35.47
CA GLN A 845 20.18 11.39 34.34
C GLN A 845 19.94 10.17 33.43
N GLN A 846 19.69 8.99 34.01
CA GLN A 846 19.31 7.78 33.28
C GLN A 846 17.98 7.97 32.53
N LEU A 847 16.98 8.59 33.15
CA LEU A 847 15.72 8.94 32.49
C LEU A 847 15.96 9.87 31.30
N GLN A 848 16.67 10.99 31.51
CA GLN A 848 16.95 11.99 30.46
C GLN A 848 17.75 11.39 29.31
N THR A 849 18.74 10.54 29.60
CA THR A 849 19.54 9.88 28.56
C THR A 849 18.74 8.85 27.78
N LEU A 850 17.85 8.08 28.42
CA LEU A 850 16.94 7.18 27.71
C LEU A 850 15.92 7.93 26.85
N PHE A 851 15.40 9.06 27.33
CA PHE A 851 14.55 9.96 26.54
C PHE A 851 15.29 10.55 25.34
N TRP A 852 16.51 11.03 25.55
CA TRP A 852 17.34 11.57 24.48
C TRP A 852 17.68 10.50 23.44
N LYS A 853 18.06 9.31 23.90
CA LYS A 853 18.23 8.13 23.05
C LYS A 853 16.95 7.84 22.26
N ARG A 854 15.78 7.89 22.89
CA ARG A 854 14.51 7.66 22.19
C ARG A 854 14.32 8.65 21.04
N ILE A 855 14.57 9.93 21.28
CA ILE A 855 14.46 10.99 20.25
C ILE A 855 15.45 10.73 19.11
N LEU A 856 16.69 10.34 19.41
CA LEU A 856 17.70 10.01 18.38
C LEU A 856 17.35 8.75 17.57
N VAL A 857 16.83 7.72 18.24
CA VAL A 857 16.41 6.45 17.61
C VAL A 857 15.14 6.62 16.79
N MET A 858 14.32 7.63 17.12
CA MET A 858 13.14 8.04 16.36
C MET A 858 13.56 8.63 15.01
N SER A 859 14.04 7.76 14.14
CA SER A 859 14.53 8.09 12.82
C SER A 859 13.40 8.63 11.96
N PHE A 860 13.78 9.41 10.95
CA PHE A 860 12.86 9.93 9.93
C PHE A 860 11.95 8.84 9.34
N SER A 861 12.42 7.59 9.26
CA SER A 861 11.61 6.48 8.75
C SER A 861 10.43 6.07 9.66
N TYR A 862 10.58 6.15 10.98
CA TYR A 862 9.48 5.90 11.93
C TYR A 862 8.49 7.07 11.93
N LEU A 863 8.99 8.30 11.85
CA LEU A 863 8.16 9.51 11.75
C LEU A 863 7.30 9.49 10.48
N ILE A 864 7.86 9.09 9.33
CA ILE A 864 7.11 8.94 8.08
C ILE A 864 5.94 7.96 8.23
N GLN A 865 6.14 6.83 8.92
CA GLN A 865 5.07 5.84 9.12
C GLN A 865 3.90 6.42 9.92
N LEU A 866 4.19 7.21 10.95
CA LEU A 866 3.18 7.87 11.78
C LEU A 866 2.44 8.97 11.02
N VAL A 867 3.18 9.81 10.29
CA VAL A 867 2.59 10.90 9.47
C VAL A 867 1.67 10.33 8.38
N LEU A 868 2.05 9.21 7.77
CA LEU A 868 1.26 8.59 6.71
C LEU A 868 -0.10 8.10 7.23
N VAL A 869 -0.15 7.57 8.47
CA VAL A 869 -1.41 7.15 9.11
C VAL A 869 -2.31 8.36 9.37
N VAL A 870 -1.77 9.45 9.91
CA VAL A 870 -2.52 10.69 10.16
C VAL A 870 -3.09 11.27 8.86
N LEU A 871 -2.30 11.27 7.79
CA LEU A 871 -2.72 11.76 6.48
C LEU A 871 -3.88 10.95 5.90
N VAL A 872 -3.92 9.64 6.14
CA VAL A 872 -5.06 8.81 5.73
C VAL A 872 -6.31 9.14 6.52
N ILE A 873 -6.23 9.37 7.83
CA ILE A 873 -7.42 9.77 8.62
C ILE A 873 -7.94 11.11 8.13
N ILE A 874 -7.05 12.08 7.85
CA ILE A 874 -7.40 13.36 7.22
C ILE A 874 -8.08 13.14 5.85
N PHE A 875 -7.57 12.21 5.04
CA PHE A 875 -8.22 11.87 3.78
C PHE A 875 -9.62 11.27 3.99
N VAL A 876 -9.80 10.40 4.98
CA VAL A 876 -11.14 9.87 5.33
C VAL A 876 -12.08 11.01 5.74
N THR A 877 -11.62 11.93 6.59
CA THR A 877 -12.46 13.03 7.09
C THR A 877 -12.84 14.00 5.99
N THR A 878 -11.92 14.36 5.11
CA THR A 878 -12.20 15.23 3.93
C THR A 878 -13.24 14.62 3.00
N VAL A 879 -13.14 13.32 2.69
CA VAL A 879 -14.12 12.63 1.85
C VAL A 879 -15.49 12.60 2.52
N SER A 880 -15.54 12.32 3.83
CA SER A 880 -16.80 12.35 4.59
C SER A 880 -17.42 13.75 4.62
N LEU A 881 -16.65 14.79 4.93
CA LEU A 881 -17.13 16.16 5.00
C LEU A 881 -17.59 16.68 3.63
N HIS A 882 -16.94 16.30 2.53
CA HIS A 882 -17.40 16.65 1.20
C HIS A 882 -18.78 16.09 0.89
N ARG A 883 -19.11 14.89 1.40
CA ARG A 883 -20.44 14.29 1.26
C ARG A 883 -21.49 14.99 2.15
N PHE A 884 -21.09 15.48 3.32
CA PHE A 884 -21.95 16.28 4.22
C PHE A 884 -22.20 17.72 3.74
N GLY A 885 -21.47 18.19 2.72
CA GLY A 885 -21.58 19.56 2.20
C GLY A 885 -22.93 19.83 1.56
N GLY A 886 -23.91 20.21 2.38
CA GLY A 886 -25.21 20.71 1.94
C GLY A 886 -25.02 21.93 1.04
N LYS A 887 -24.99 21.71 -0.27
CA LYS A 887 -25.07 22.81 -1.24
C LYS A 887 -26.44 23.47 -1.07
N LEU A 888 -26.48 24.80 -1.08
CA LEU A 888 -27.73 25.55 -1.12
C LEU A 888 -28.57 24.99 -2.29
N ILE A 889 -29.69 24.34 -1.99
CA ILE A 889 -30.52 23.67 -3.00
C ILE A 889 -31.10 24.77 -3.90
N PRO A 890 -30.73 24.84 -5.20
CA PRO A 890 -31.29 25.85 -6.10
C PRO A 890 -32.78 25.55 -6.34
N PRO A 891 -33.60 26.52 -6.76
CA PRO A 891 -35.00 26.24 -7.12
C PRO A 891 -35.06 25.30 -8.34
N LEU A 892 -35.76 24.18 -8.22
CA LEU A 892 -35.94 23.20 -9.29
C LEU A 892 -37.15 23.57 -10.15
N GLN A 893 -36.93 23.98 -11.39
CA GLN A 893 -38.01 24.20 -12.36
C GLN A 893 -38.61 22.85 -12.78
N LEU A 894 -39.93 22.68 -12.61
CA LEU A 894 -40.63 21.42 -12.85
C LEU A 894 -41.06 21.33 -14.32
N ASP A 895 -40.13 20.92 -15.18
CA ASP A 895 -40.35 20.66 -16.61
C ASP A 895 -39.84 19.26 -17.00
N LEU A 896 -40.35 18.71 -18.11
CA LEU A 896 -39.92 17.40 -18.64
C LEU A 896 -38.44 17.38 -19.07
N SER A 897 -37.84 18.54 -19.32
CA SER A 897 -36.41 18.67 -19.66
C SER A 897 -35.48 18.15 -18.55
N LEU A 898 -35.96 18.10 -17.30
CA LEU A 898 -35.24 17.53 -16.17
C LEU A 898 -34.81 16.08 -16.41
N TYR A 899 -35.63 15.32 -17.14
CA TYR A 899 -35.45 13.90 -17.39
C TYR A 899 -34.76 13.59 -18.74
N GLY A 900 -34.26 14.62 -19.44
CA GLY A 900 -33.62 14.46 -20.75
C GLY A 900 -34.61 14.10 -21.85
N LYS A 901 -34.28 13.11 -22.71
CA LYS A 901 -35.13 12.69 -23.83
C LYS A 901 -36.22 11.73 -23.35
N THR A 902 -37.39 12.27 -23.00
CA THR A 902 -38.56 11.49 -22.58
C THR A 902 -39.54 11.24 -23.73
N SER A 903 -40.35 10.18 -23.60
CA SER A 903 -41.44 9.82 -24.51
C SER A 903 -42.76 9.88 -23.76
N VAL A 904 -43.66 10.79 -24.16
CA VAL A 904 -44.98 10.96 -23.55
C VAL A 904 -46.02 10.26 -24.40
N LEU A 905 -46.78 9.37 -23.78
CA LEU A 905 -47.92 8.70 -24.42
C LEU A 905 -49.18 9.51 -24.20
N TYR A 906 -49.96 9.70 -25.27
CA TYR A 906 -51.29 10.27 -25.14
C TYR A 906 -52.34 9.49 -25.91
N THR A 907 -53.57 9.50 -25.41
CA THR A 907 -54.74 8.94 -26.08
C THR A 907 -55.81 10.03 -26.24
N SER A 908 -56.44 10.06 -27.41
CA SER A 908 -57.52 10.98 -27.74
C SER A 908 -58.80 10.19 -28.00
N ALA A 909 -59.86 10.45 -27.23
CA ALA A 909 -61.18 9.90 -27.52
C ALA A 909 -61.78 10.53 -28.79
N ALA A 910 -62.60 9.78 -29.53
CA ALA A 910 -63.30 10.29 -30.72
C ALA A 910 -64.22 11.47 -30.35
N GLY A 911 -63.92 12.67 -30.87
CA GLY A 911 -64.65 13.91 -30.59
C GLY A 911 -63.91 14.95 -29.73
N THR A 912 -62.65 14.70 -29.38
CA THR A 912 -61.76 15.69 -28.72
C THR A 912 -61.38 16.82 -29.69
N SER A 913 -61.23 18.05 -29.19
CA SER A 913 -60.85 19.19 -30.01
C SER A 913 -59.38 19.07 -30.48
N GLU A 914 -59.15 19.23 -31.79
CA GLU A 914 -57.80 19.17 -32.37
C GLU A 914 -56.86 20.26 -31.81
N GLN A 915 -57.43 21.40 -31.39
CA GLN A 915 -56.71 22.51 -30.79
C GLN A 915 -56.11 22.17 -29.42
N LEU A 916 -56.85 21.46 -28.56
CA LEU A 916 -56.35 21.03 -27.24
C LEU A 916 -55.20 20.02 -27.39
N ILE A 917 -55.33 19.09 -28.34
CA ILE A 917 -54.28 18.11 -28.67
C ILE A 917 -53.02 18.82 -29.19
N ALA A 918 -53.18 19.80 -30.09
CA ALA A 918 -52.07 20.60 -30.60
C ALA A 918 -51.37 21.41 -29.48
N ASN A 919 -52.14 22.00 -28.55
CA ASN A 919 -51.61 22.76 -27.42
C ASN A 919 -50.88 21.87 -26.39
N TYR A 920 -51.38 20.64 -26.16
CA TYR A 920 -50.69 19.66 -25.32
C TYR A 920 -49.39 19.18 -25.98
N LYS A 921 -49.44 18.83 -27.27
CA LYS A 921 -48.26 18.40 -28.05
C LYS A 921 -47.18 19.48 -28.09
N THR A 922 -47.54 20.73 -28.34
CA THR A 922 -46.58 21.86 -28.34
C THR A 922 -45.98 22.09 -26.95
N SER A 923 -46.76 21.94 -25.88
CA SER A 923 -46.27 22.08 -24.52
C SER A 923 -45.29 20.96 -24.12
N VAL A 924 -45.51 19.72 -24.58
CA VAL A 924 -44.56 18.61 -24.38
C VAL A 924 -43.31 18.76 -25.26
N MET A 925 -43.46 19.14 -26.53
CA MET A 925 -42.35 19.31 -27.47
C MET A 925 -41.44 20.49 -27.09
N LYS A 926 -41.97 21.54 -26.45
CA LYS A 926 -41.19 22.66 -25.92
C LYS A 926 -40.10 22.19 -24.94
N SER A 927 -40.32 21.06 -24.26
CA SER A 927 -39.39 20.47 -23.31
C SER A 927 -38.36 19.50 -23.92
N GLY A 928 -38.35 19.34 -25.26
CA GLY A 928 -37.44 18.43 -25.96
C GLY A 928 -37.88 16.96 -26.00
N SER A 929 -39.10 16.66 -25.56
CA SER A 929 -39.67 15.31 -25.47
C SER A 929 -40.39 14.88 -26.75
N THR A 930 -40.42 13.58 -26.99
CA THR A 930 -41.18 12.97 -28.09
C THR A 930 -42.60 12.63 -27.64
N VAL A 931 -43.55 12.73 -28.56
CA VAL A 931 -44.97 12.48 -28.28
C VAL A 931 -45.45 11.34 -29.17
N GLU A 932 -46.00 10.29 -28.55
CA GLU A 932 -46.50 9.10 -29.26
C GLU A 932 -48.02 8.95 -29.06
N LEU A 933 -48.72 8.73 -30.17
CA LEU A 933 -50.17 8.52 -30.17
C LEU A 933 -50.51 7.04 -29.94
N VAL A 934 -51.35 6.77 -28.94
CA VAL A 934 -51.98 5.46 -28.76
C VAL A 934 -53.22 5.36 -29.67
N PRO A 935 -53.43 4.25 -30.41
CA PRO A 935 -54.58 4.11 -31.30
C PRO A 935 -55.93 4.34 -30.59
N PRO A 936 -56.90 5.02 -31.25
CA PRO A 936 -58.20 5.32 -30.65
C PRO A 936 -58.95 4.02 -30.32
N GLY A 937 -59.19 3.75 -29.03
CA GLY A 937 -59.86 2.55 -28.52
C GLY A 937 -59.00 1.61 -27.66
N ALA A 938 -57.66 1.78 -27.64
CA ALA A 938 -56.79 1.03 -26.74
C ALA A 938 -56.63 1.73 -25.38
N ASN A 939 -56.70 0.98 -24.29
CA ASN A 939 -56.48 1.52 -22.94
C ASN A 939 -55.00 1.89 -22.73
N ILE A 940 -54.73 3.11 -22.27
CA ILE A 940 -53.37 3.63 -22.08
C ILE A 940 -52.59 2.82 -21.05
N SER A 941 -53.24 2.39 -19.96
CA SER A 941 -52.64 1.56 -18.91
C SER A 941 -52.20 0.19 -19.47
N SER A 942 -53.02 -0.44 -20.31
CA SER A 942 -52.69 -1.73 -20.93
C SER A 942 -51.53 -1.61 -21.93
N THR A 943 -51.39 -0.46 -22.60
CA THR A 943 -50.31 -0.20 -23.55
C THR A 943 -49.00 0.08 -22.80
N LEU A 944 -49.07 0.84 -21.70
CA LEU A 944 -47.98 1.07 -20.77
C LEU A 944 -47.47 -0.25 -20.17
N LEU A 945 -48.37 -1.14 -19.70
CA LEU A 945 -48.02 -2.46 -19.21
C LEU A 945 -47.33 -3.33 -20.28
N LYS A 946 -47.90 -3.42 -21.49
CA LYS A 946 -47.30 -4.20 -22.58
C LYS A 946 -45.88 -3.72 -22.92
N ARG A 947 -45.67 -2.39 -22.95
CA ARG A 947 -44.35 -1.81 -23.17
C ARG A 947 -43.42 -2.04 -21.97
N GLY A 948 -43.94 -1.99 -20.75
CA GLY A 948 -43.19 -2.29 -19.54
C GLY A 948 -42.70 -3.74 -19.46
N TYR A 949 -43.49 -4.72 -19.91
CA TYR A 949 -43.05 -6.11 -20.01
C TYR A 949 -42.06 -6.36 -21.16
N GLN A 950 -42.12 -5.57 -22.24
CA GLN A 950 -41.18 -5.67 -23.36
C GLN A 950 -39.82 -5.02 -23.05
N ASP A 951 -39.84 -3.84 -22.44
CA ASP A 951 -38.64 -3.06 -22.10
C ASP A 951 -38.88 -2.28 -20.79
N LYS A 952 -38.56 -2.93 -19.66
CA LYS A 952 -38.67 -2.36 -18.31
C LYS A 952 -37.87 -1.05 -18.16
N GLU A 953 -36.74 -0.93 -18.86
CA GLU A 953 -35.83 0.20 -18.72
C GLU A 953 -36.37 1.46 -19.43
N THR A 954 -36.84 1.29 -20.66
CA THR A 954 -37.54 2.36 -21.38
C THR A 954 -38.81 2.76 -20.62
N TYR A 955 -39.52 1.81 -20.01
CA TYR A 955 -40.67 2.09 -19.13
C TYR A 955 -40.33 3.00 -17.96
N ILE A 956 -39.30 2.65 -17.17
CA ILE A 956 -38.93 3.37 -15.95
C ILE A 956 -38.32 4.75 -16.25
N PHE A 957 -37.42 4.84 -17.23
CA PHE A 957 -36.59 6.03 -17.44
C PHE A 957 -37.03 6.94 -18.60
N LYS A 958 -37.84 6.48 -19.56
CA LYS A 958 -38.31 7.32 -20.68
C LYS A 958 -39.78 7.72 -20.58
N TYR A 959 -40.65 6.88 -20.04
CA TYR A 959 -42.07 7.22 -19.83
C TYR A 959 -42.25 7.78 -18.42
N ILE A 960 -42.28 9.11 -18.32
CA ILE A 960 -42.42 9.81 -17.04
C ILE A 960 -43.87 10.25 -16.78
N VAL A 961 -44.55 10.69 -17.84
CA VAL A 961 -45.91 11.22 -17.83
C VAL A 961 -46.68 10.64 -19.03
N ALA A 962 -47.97 10.42 -18.86
CA ALA A 962 -48.90 10.12 -19.94
C ALA A 962 -50.22 10.89 -19.76
N GLY A 963 -50.96 11.14 -20.84
CA GLY A 963 -52.18 11.93 -20.81
C GLY A 963 -53.34 11.27 -21.54
N GLN A 964 -54.53 11.27 -20.93
CA GLN A 964 -55.76 10.84 -21.58
C GLN A 964 -56.74 12.01 -21.69
N LEU A 965 -57.09 12.34 -22.94
CA LEU A 965 -57.98 13.44 -23.31
C LEU A 965 -59.36 12.85 -23.67
N SER A 966 -60.39 13.12 -22.86
CA SER A 966 -61.73 12.49 -22.96
C SER A 966 -62.73 13.29 -23.80
N ARG A 967 -63.84 12.63 -24.18
CA ARG A 967 -64.84 13.01 -25.20
C ARG A 967 -65.69 14.26 -24.89
N THR A 968 -65.63 14.82 -23.68
CA THR A 968 -66.50 15.94 -23.25
C THR A 968 -65.75 17.23 -22.90
N ASP A 969 -64.43 17.33 -23.13
CA ASP A 969 -63.56 18.43 -22.65
C ASP A 969 -63.67 18.70 -21.12
N ARG A 970 -64.43 17.88 -20.39
CA ARG A 970 -64.76 18.05 -18.97
C ARG A 970 -63.94 17.16 -18.06
N GLU A 971 -63.37 16.06 -18.57
CA GLU A 971 -62.56 15.13 -17.78
C GLU A 971 -61.21 14.92 -18.47
N LEU A 972 -60.15 15.41 -17.82
CA LEU A 972 -58.77 15.20 -18.24
C LEU A 972 -58.09 14.29 -17.22
N VAL A 973 -57.29 13.36 -17.73
CA VAL A 973 -56.63 12.35 -16.90
C VAL A 973 -55.13 12.51 -17.07
N ALA A 974 -54.45 12.88 -15.97
CA ALA A 974 -53.00 12.95 -15.90
C ALA A 974 -52.46 11.64 -15.32
N LEU A 975 -51.67 10.91 -16.11
CA LEU A 975 -50.96 9.73 -15.62
C LEU A 975 -49.52 10.09 -15.27
N TYR A 976 -49.03 9.64 -14.12
CA TYR A 976 -47.67 9.92 -13.65
C TYR A 976 -46.95 8.64 -13.18
N SER A 977 -45.62 8.62 -13.38
CA SER A 977 -44.75 7.54 -12.90
C SER A 977 -44.38 7.75 -11.43
N GLU A 978 -44.65 6.78 -10.57
CA GLU A 978 -44.28 6.84 -9.15
C GLU A 978 -42.77 6.83 -8.92
N MET A 979 -42.02 6.19 -9.81
CA MET A 979 -40.55 6.11 -9.73
C MET A 979 -39.86 7.42 -10.10
N ALA A 980 -40.53 8.32 -10.81
CA ALA A 980 -40.00 9.65 -11.12
C ALA A 980 -40.54 10.66 -10.10
N LEU A 981 -39.68 11.14 -9.18
CA LEU A 981 -40.13 11.92 -8.02
C LEU A 981 -40.97 13.14 -8.39
N HIS A 982 -40.61 13.83 -9.48
CA HIS A 982 -41.23 15.09 -9.89
C HIS A 982 -42.32 14.92 -10.97
N SER A 983 -42.63 13.69 -11.37
CA SER A 983 -43.57 13.40 -12.47
C SER A 983 -44.98 13.94 -12.22
N LEU A 984 -45.45 13.89 -10.97
CA LEU A 984 -46.79 14.27 -10.57
C LEU A 984 -47.04 15.79 -10.71
N PRO A 985 -46.23 16.69 -10.11
CA PRO A 985 -46.34 18.13 -10.37
C PRO A 985 -46.18 18.52 -11.85
N ILE A 986 -45.32 17.81 -12.59
CA ILE A 986 -45.06 18.06 -14.02
C ILE A 986 -46.29 17.70 -14.87
N SER A 987 -46.94 16.56 -14.61
CA SER A 987 -48.12 16.12 -15.37
C SER A 987 -49.28 17.11 -15.23
N VAL A 988 -49.50 17.63 -14.02
CA VAL A 988 -50.48 18.69 -13.75
C VAL A 988 -50.11 19.99 -14.46
N ASN A 989 -48.83 20.40 -14.42
CA ASN A 989 -48.38 21.63 -15.08
C ASN A 989 -48.56 21.58 -16.61
N LEU A 990 -48.28 20.44 -17.23
CA LEU A 990 -48.44 20.25 -18.69
C LEU A 990 -49.91 20.35 -19.13
N LEU A 991 -50.81 19.69 -18.39
CA LEU A 991 -52.24 19.74 -18.69
C LEU A 991 -52.84 21.11 -18.39
N ALA A 992 -52.44 21.75 -17.28
CA ALA A 992 -52.85 23.11 -16.97
C ALA A 992 -52.41 24.10 -18.08
N ASN A 993 -51.17 24.00 -18.57
CA ASN A 993 -50.69 24.83 -19.67
C ASN A 993 -51.44 24.59 -20.99
N ALA A 994 -51.79 23.34 -21.30
CA ALA A 994 -52.60 23.03 -22.47
C ALA A 994 -54.03 23.61 -22.36
N LEU A 995 -54.63 23.52 -21.17
CA LEU A 995 -55.94 24.07 -20.86
C LEU A 995 -55.98 25.59 -20.91
N VAL A 996 -55.01 26.29 -20.30
CA VAL A 996 -54.99 27.76 -20.32
C VAL A 996 -54.98 28.26 -21.76
N LYS A 997 -54.11 27.71 -22.62
CA LYS A 997 -54.01 28.09 -24.03
C LYS A 997 -55.26 27.73 -24.84
N TYR A 998 -55.90 26.60 -24.51
CA TYR A 998 -57.14 26.18 -25.16
C TYR A 998 -58.30 27.11 -24.81
N GLU A 999 -58.45 27.45 -23.54
CA GLU A 999 -59.47 28.39 -23.10
C GLU A 999 -59.19 29.76 -23.70
N THR A 1000 -58.03 30.37 -23.43
CA THR A 1000 -57.77 31.76 -23.87
C THR A 1000 -57.66 31.94 -25.38
N ASN A 1001 -57.48 30.86 -26.16
CA ASN A 1001 -57.15 30.88 -27.59
C ASN A 1001 -55.87 31.68 -27.90
N ASP A 1002 -55.00 31.86 -26.91
CA ASP A 1002 -53.76 32.64 -27.01
C ASP A 1002 -52.58 31.80 -26.48
N SER A 1003 -51.55 31.66 -27.32
CA SER A 1003 -50.35 30.89 -27.03
C SER A 1003 -49.39 31.57 -26.04
N ASP A 1004 -49.56 32.87 -25.79
CA ASP A 1004 -48.71 33.66 -24.90
C ASP A 1004 -48.91 33.30 -23.42
N TYR A 1005 -50.03 32.65 -23.08
CA TYR A 1005 -50.30 32.27 -21.71
C TYR A 1005 -49.51 31.04 -21.26
N SER A 1006 -48.83 31.16 -20.11
CA SER A 1006 -48.07 30.06 -19.53
C SER A 1006 -48.00 30.09 -18.00
N ILE A 1007 -48.06 28.91 -17.39
CA ILE A 1007 -47.85 28.66 -15.98
C ILE A 1007 -46.50 27.94 -15.83
N SER A 1008 -45.60 28.48 -15.00
CA SER A 1008 -44.38 27.77 -14.60
C SER A 1008 -44.32 27.63 -13.08
N VAL A 1009 -43.95 26.43 -12.64
CA VAL A 1009 -43.89 26.05 -11.23
C VAL A 1009 -42.50 25.54 -10.92
N ALA A 1010 -41.91 26.04 -9.84
CA ALA A 1010 -40.66 25.52 -9.31
C ALA A 1010 -40.84 24.98 -7.88
N ASN A 1011 -40.10 23.92 -7.56
CA ASN A 1011 -40.03 23.38 -6.20
C ASN A 1011 -38.76 23.90 -5.52
N HIS A 1012 -38.90 24.53 -4.35
CA HIS A 1012 -37.79 25.05 -3.57
C HIS A 1012 -38.07 24.84 -2.08
N PRO A 1013 -37.71 23.69 -1.49
CA PRO A 1013 -38.12 23.35 -0.12
C PRO A 1013 -37.52 24.27 0.95
N PHE A 1014 -38.16 24.29 2.12
CA PHE A 1014 -37.53 24.88 3.30
C PHE A 1014 -36.36 24.02 3.77
N GLN A 1015 -35.23 24.66 4.10
CA GLN A 1015 -34.06 23.97 4.65
C GLN A 1015 -34.34 23.56 6.11
N LYS A 1016 -34.36 22.26 6.38
CA LYS A 1016 -34.35 21.72 7.76
C LYS A 1016 -32.90 21.59 8.23
N GLU A 1017 -32.62 21.97 9.48
CA GLU A 1017 -31.33 21.65 10.14
C GLU A 1017 -31.18 20.12 10.33
N GLU A 1018 -32.29 19.41 10.59
CA GLU A 1018 -32.30 17.95 10.82
C GLU A 1018 -32.07 17.08 9.56
N ALA A 1019 -32.27 17.60 8.34
CA ALA A 1019 -32.08 16.81 7.12
C ALA A 1019 -30.59 16.44 6.86
N GLN A 1020 -29.67 17.04 7.63
CA GLN A 1020 -28.26 16.65 7.68
C GLN A 1020 -28.04 15.26 8.34
N TYR A 1021 -28.99 14.74 9.13
CA TYR A 1021 -28.83 13.49 9.89
C TYR A 1021 -29.08 12.21 9.08
N ILE A 1022 -29.96 12.21 8.08
CA ILE A 1022 -30.39 10.98 7.38
C ILE A 1022 -29.28 10.40 6.48
N ASP A 1023 -28.48 11.25 5.83
CA ASP A 1023 -27.27 10.83 5.10
C ASP A 1023 -26.11 10.45 6.04
N GLY A 1024 -26.25 10.74 7.34
CA GLY A 1024 -25.27 10.47 8.39
C GLY A 1024 -25.12 8.99 8.73
N GLU A 1025 -26.13 8.14 8.52
CA GLU A 1025 -26.07 6.70 8.87
C GLU A 1025 -25.08 5.92 8.00
N LEU A 1026 -25.02 6.21 6.69
CA LEU A 1026 -24.08 5.57 5.77
C LEU A 1026 -22.64 6.08 5.99
N VAL A 1027 -22.48 7.33 6.41
CA VAL A 1027 -21.18 7.93 6.70
C VAL A 1027 -20.67 7.52 8.09
N SER A 1028 -21.56 7.36 9.07
CA SER A 1028 -21.22 6.85 10.40
C SER A 1028 -20.74 5.40 10.31
N LEU A 1029 -21.37 4.55 9.48
CA LEU A 1029 -20.90 3.20 9.23
C LEU A 1029 -19.52 3.14 8.57
N LEU A 1030 -19.21 4.11 7.69
CA LEU A 1030 -17.87 4.25 7.10
C LEU A 1030 -16.82 4.65 8.15
N TRP A 1031 -17.15 5.59 9.04
CA TRP A 1031 -16.28 5.97 10.15
C TRP A 1031 -16.04 4.81 11.12
N MET A 1032 -17.10 4.09 11.48
CA MET A 1032 -17.06 2.94 12.39
C MET A 1032 -16.23 1.77 11.84
N SER A 1033 -16.16 1.61 10.52
CA SER A 1033 -15.39 0.52 9.90
C SER A 1033 -13.94 0.89 9.58
N LEU A 1034 -13.69 2.11 9.10
CA LEU A 1034 -12.40 2.49 8.52
C LEU A 1034 -11.44 3.10 9.54
N VAL A 1035 -11.93 3.91 10.47
CA VAL A 1035 -11.07 4.58 11.46
C VAL A 1035 -10.41 3.57 12.41
N PRO A 1036 -11.13 2.60 13.00
CA PRO A 1036 -10.49 1.57 13.82
C PRO A 1036 -9.42 0.80 13.05
N LEU A 1037 -9.68 0.51 11.78
CA LEU A 1037 -8.76 -0.22 10.92
C LEU A 1037 -7.45 0.56 10.70
N VAL A 1038 -7.51 1.88 10.50
CA VAL A 1038 -6.32 2.75 10.40
C VAL A 1038 -5.59 2.86 11.75
N LEU A 1039 -6.32 2.93 12.87
CA LEU A 1039 -5.74 2.96 14.21
C LEU A 1039 -5.01 1.67 14.59
N THR A 1040 -5.37 0.51 14.01
CA THR A 1040 -4.63 -0.74 14.26
C THR A 1040 -3.17 -0.65 13.82
N PHE A 1041 -2.91 0.03 12.70
CA PHE A 1041 -1.57 0.23 12.16
C PHE A 1041 -0.76 1.19 13.02
N TRP A 1042 -1.42 2.22 13.56
CA TRP A 1042 -0.81 3.15 14.51
C TRP A 1042 -0.25 2.38 15.71
N ILE A 1043 -1.05 1.52 16.36
CA ILE A 1043 -0.59 0.73 17.52
C ILE A 1043 0.59 -0.15 17.13
N GLY A 1044 0.53 -0.81 15.97
CA GLY A 1044 1.59 -1.71 15.53
C GLY A 1044 2.98 -1.06 15.51
N LEU A 1045 3.07 0.25 15.26
CA LEU A 1045 4.35 0.97 15.18
C LEU A 1045 5.08 1.01 16.52
N PHE A 1046 4.35 1.05 17.64
CA PHE A 1046 4.95 1.09 18.99
C PHE A 1046 5.62 -0.22 19.40
N VAL A 1047 5.31 -1.34 18.72
CA VAL A 1047 5.95 -2.64 18.97
C VAL A 1047 7.38 -2.70 18.44
N ILE A 1048 7.71 -1.89 17.42
CA ILE A 1048 8.94 -2.10 16.65
C ILE A 1048 10.18 -1.85 17.51
N VAL A 1049 10.23 -0.75 18.27
CA VAL A 1049 11.43 -0.40 19.06
C VAL A 1049 11.70 -1.37 20.22
N PRO A 1050 10.73 -1.72 21.11
CA PRO A 1050 11.00 -2.71 22.15
C PRO A 1050 11.45 -4.07 21.59
N MET A 1051 10.97 -4.44 20.39
CA MET A 1051 11.48 -5.61 19.67
C MET A 1051 12.90 -5.41 19.13
N GLU A 1052 13.19 -4.30 18.46
CA GLU A 1052 14.51 -3.99 17.91
C GLU A 1052 15.57 -4.01 19.03
N GLU A 1053 15.25 -3.47 20.20
CA GLU A 1053 16.15 -3.48 21.35
C GLU A 1053 16.31 -4.85 22.01
N ARG A 1054 15.28 -5.70 21.94
CA ARG A 1054 15.36 -7.10 22.37
C ARG A 1054 16.23 -7.93 21.42
N VAL A 1055 16.01 -7.80 20.10
CA VAL A 1055 16.69 -8.61 19.08
C VAL A 1055 18.16 -8.18 18.91
N SER A 1056 18.44 -6.88 19.02
CA SER A 1056 19.82 -6.35 19.02
C SER A 1056 20.58 -6.57 20.34
N SER A 1057 19.92 -7.14 21.36
CA SER A 1057 20.43 -7.25 22.73
C SER A 1057 20.83 -5.90 23.35
N SER A 1058 20.44 -4.77 22.75
CA SER A 1058 20.74 -3.45 23.29
C SER A 1058 20.01 -3.19 24.61
N ARG A 1059 18.85 -3.82 24.83
CA ARG A 1059 18.14 -3.82 26.12
C ARG A 1059 18.99 -4.45 27.22
N GLN A 1060 19.69 -5.55 26.93
CA GLN A 1060 20.57 -6.20 27.88
C GLN A 1060 21.81 -5.35 28.18
N LEU A 1061 22.37 -4.68 27.16
CA LEU A 1061 23.46 -3.73 27.33
C LEU A 1061 23.08 -2.57 28.26
N GLN A 1062 21.85 -2.07 28.17
CA GLN A 1062 21.33 -1.02 29.06
C GLN A 1062 21.19 -1.52 30.51
N TYR A 1063 20.72 -2.74 30.71
CA TYR A 1063 20.69 -3.35 32.06
C TYR A 1063 22.09 -3.55 32.63
N MET A 1064 23.06 -3.96 31.80
CA MET A 1064 24.47 -4.07 32.21
C MET A 1064 25.08 -2.70 32.56
N ALA A 1065 24.64 -1.62 31.92
CA ALA A 1065 25.03 -0.26 32.26
C ALA A 1065 24.39 0.29 33.55
N GLY A 1066 23.57 -0.52 34.25
CA GLY A 1066 22.96 -0.14 35.54
C GLY A 1066 21.60 0.53 35.45
N VAL A 1067 20.90 0.43 34.31
CA VAL A 1067 19.51 0.90 34.18
C VAL A 1067 18.55 -0.10 34.81
N ASN A 1068 17.72 0.36 35.74
CA ASN A 1068 16.67 -0.46 36.35
C ASN A 1068 15.54 -0.78 35.36
N VAL A 1069 15.03 -2.02 35.38
CA VAL A 1069 13.89 -2.49 34.55
C VAL A 1069 12.68 -1.55 34.58
N PRO A 1070 12.16 -1.08 35.74
CA PRO A 1070 11.02 -0.16 35.75
C PRO A 1070 11.35 1.21 35.11
N THR A 1071 12.60 1.66 35.18
CA THR A 1071 13.03 2.94 34.59
C THR A 1071 13.03 2.85 33.06
N TYR A 1072 13.46 1.71 32.52
CA TYR A 1072 13.39 1.41 31.09
C TYR A 1072 11.94 1.42 30.57
N TRP A 1073 11.03 0.66 31.21
CA TRP A 1073 9.65 0.58 30.73
C TRP A 1073 8.86 1.89 30.93
N LEU A 1074 9.12 2.61 32.04
CA LEU A 1074 8.48 3.89 32.30
C LEU A 1074 8.90 4.95 31.27
N THR A 1075 10.20 5.05 30.95
CA THR A 1075 10.68 5.99 29.91
C THR A 1075 10.11 5.64 28.54
N LEU A 1076 10.11 4.37 28.19
CA LEU A 1076 9.55 3.91 26.92
C LEU A 1076 8.05 4.26 26.82
N TYR A 1077 7.25 3.89 27.84
CA TYR A 1077 5.83 4.19 27.88
C TYR A 1077 5.52 5.69 27.84
N THR A 1078 6.20 6.49 28.66
CA THR A 1078 5.96 7.94 28.72
C THR A 1078 6.35 8.64 27.42
N SER A 1079 7.45 8.22 26.79
CA SER A 1079 7.84 8.77 25.48
C SER A 1079 6.84 8.44 24.37
N ASP A 1080 6.32 7.20 24.34
CA ASP A 1080 5.35 6.77 23.33
C ASP A 1080 3.97 7.38 23.55
N LEU A 1081 3.58 7.59 24.82
CA LEU A 1081 2.37 8.33 25.16
C LEU A 1081 2.46 9.81 24.74
N LEU A 1082 3.60 10.46 24.96
CA LEU A 1082 3.81 11.85 24.51
C LEU A 1082 3.75 11.97 22.98
N LEU A 1083 4.33 11.01 22.26
CA LEU A 1083 4.24 10.97 20.80
C LEU A 1083 2.80 10.76 20.33
N HIS A 1084 2.07 9.85 20.98
CA HIS A 1084 0.66 9.61 20.69
C HIS A 1084 -0.19 10.88 20.91
N LEU A 1085 0.02 11.59 22.01
CA LEU A 1085 -0.64 12.87 22.32
C LEU A 1085 -0.33 13.95 21.29
N GLY A 1086 0.93 14.07 20.86
CA GLY A 1086 1.33 15.00 19.82
C GLY A 1086 0.59 14.73 18.51
N LEU A 1087 0.54 13.47 18.08
CA LEU A 1087 -0.13 13.09 16.84
C LEU A 1087 -1.66 13.21 16.93
N SER A 1088 -2.28 12.85 18.05
CA SER A 1088 -3.72 13.02 18.23
C SER A 1088 -4.11 14.50 18.22
N SER A 1089 -3.29 15.39 18.79
CA SER A 1089 -3.53 16.84 18.71
C SER A 1089 -3.45 17.37 17.28
N VAL A 1090 -2.44 16.96 16.50
CA VAL A 1090 -2.33 17.32 15.07
C VAL A 1090 -3.53 16.83 14.28
N LEU A 1091 -4.00 15.61 14.56
CA LEU A 1091 -5.19 15.05 13.90
C LEU A 1091 -6.44 15.89 14.20
N ILE A 1092 -6.70 16.24 15.45
CA ILE A 1092 -7.87 17.04 15.84
C ILE A 1092 -7.80 18.45 15.26
N ILE A 1093 -6.62 19.08 15.28
CA ILE A 1093 -6.42 20.39 14.63
C ILE A 1093 -6.72 20.29 13.13
N ALA A 1094 -6.23 19.25 12.46
CA ALA A 1094 -6.51 19.05 11.04
C ALA A 1094 -8.01 18.86 10.78
N ILE A 1095 -8.71 18.06 11.58
CA ILE A 1095 -10.17 17.88 11.46
C ILE A 1095 -10.89 19.22 11.65
N GLY A 1096 -10.52 20.00 12.68
CA GLY A 1096 -11.09 21.32 12.93
C GLY A 1096 -10.81 22.32 11.80
N CYS A 1097 -9.65 22.26 11.14
CA CYS A 1097 -9.36 23.10 9.98
C CYS A 1097 -10.17 22.73 8.73
N ILE A 1098 -10.49 21.45 8.56
CA ILE A 1098 -11.19 20.91 7.39
C ILE A 1098 -12.71 21.05 7.52
N ASP A 1099 -13.23 21.11 8.75
CA ASP A 1099 -14.66 21.26 9.04
C ASP A 1099 -15.18 22.67 8.72
N HIS A 1100 -15.26 22.98 7.42
CA HIS A 1100 -15.88 24.20 6.91
C HIS A 1100 -17.40 24.23 7.09
N LEU A 1101 -18.00 23.10 7.43
CA LEU A 1101 -19.45 22.90 7.51
C LEU A 1101 -19.97 23.00 8.96
N GLY A 1102 -19.07 23.02 9.95
CA GLY A 1102 -19.43 23.06 11.37
C GLY A 1102 -20.12 21.80 11.84
N VAL A 1103 -19.78 20.64 11.26
CA VAL A 1103 -20.36 19.34 11.61
C VAL A 1103 -19.97 18.92 13.03
N PHE A 1104 -18.76 19.25 13.46
CA PHE A 1104 -18.28 18.96 14.80
C PHE A 1104 -18.33 20.20 15.69
N SER A 1105 -19.05 20.10 16.80
CA SER A 1105 -19.00 21.14 17.83
C SER A 1105 -17.66 21.11 18.58
N SER A 1106 -17.28 22.23 19.23
CA SER A 1106 -16.05 22.29 20.03
C SER A 1106 -16.03 21.25 21.16
N LEU A 1107 -17.19 20.86 21.68
CA LEU A 1107 -17.34 19.83 22.70
C LEU A 1107 -17.10 18.42 22.11
N GLU A 1108 -17.63 18.14 20.92
CA GLU A 1108 -17.45 16.85 20.23
C GLU A 1108 -16.00 16.63 19.79
N LEU A 1109 -15.31 17.67 19.30
CA LEU A 1109 -13.87 17.59 19.02
C LEU A 1109 -13.08 17.29 20.31
N GLY A 1110 -13.49 17.86 21.44
CA GLY A 1110 -12.91 17.57 22.75
C GLY A 1110 -13.15 16.12 23.19
N ALA A 1111 -14.36 15.60 22.99
CA ALA A 1111 -14.70 14.21 23.27
C ALA A 1111 -13.90 13.24 22.38
N LEU A 1112 -13.78 13.53 21.08
CA LEU A 1112 -12.98 12.75 20.13
C LEU A 1112 -11.49 12.72 20.54
N PHE A 1113 -10.95 13.87 20.97
CA PHE A 1113 -9.60 13.92 21.54
C PHE A 1113 -9.48 13.03 22.78
N GLY A 1114 -10.43 13.10 23.72
CA GLY A 1114 -10.48 12.25 24.91
C GLY A 1114 -10.46 10.76 24.59
N ILE A 1115 -11.25 10.33 23.60
CA ILE A 1115 -11.28 8.93 23.11
C ILE A 1115 -9.92 8.52 22.57
N PHE A 1116 -9.26 9.34 21.74
CA PHE A 1116 -7.93 9.02 21.24
C PHE A 1116 -6.88 8.91 22.36
N VAL A 1117 -6.95 9.77 23.38
CA VAL A 1117 -6.05 9.70 24.54
C VAL A 1117 -6.24 8.39 25.30
N LEU A 1118 -7.48 8.05 25.65
CA LEU A 1118 -7.80 6.80 26.35
C LEU A 1118 -7.42 5.55 25.54
N TYR A 1119 -7.58 5.61 24.22
CA TYR A 1119 -7.12 4.56 23.32
C TYR A 1119 -5.61 4.40 23.37
N GLY A 1120 -4.83 5.48 23.38
CA GLY A 1120 -3.37 5.40 23.51
C GLY A 1120 -2.92 4.78 24.83
N VAL A 1121 -3.54 5.17 25.94
CA VAL A 1121 -3.25 4.66 27.30
C VAL A 1121 -3.46 3.14 27.38
N SER A 1122 -4.50 2.62 26.74
CA SER A 1122 -4.80 1.17 26.74
C SER A 1122 -4.01 0.38 25.69
N ALA A 1123 -3.81 0.95 24.51
CA ALA A 1123 -3.23 0.25 23.37
C ALA A 1123 -1.70 0.11 23.42
N ILE A 1124 -0.98 1.11 23.94
CA ILE A 1124 0.49 1.07 23.99
C ILE A 1124 0.99 -0.09 24.88
N PRO A 1125 0.46 -0.33 26.10
CA PRO A 1125 0.84 -1.49 26.90
C PRO A 1125 0.52 -2.82 26.23
N PHE A 1126 -0.63 -2.92 25.55
CA PHE A 1126 -1.00 -4.11 24.78
C PHE A 1126 0.02 -4.41 23.65
N SER A 1127 0.51 -3.35 22.99
CA SER A 1127 1.56 -3.46 21.97
C SER A 1127 2.88 -4.02 22.55
N TYR A 1128 3.26 -3.60 23.76
CA TYR A 1128 4.46 -4.10 24.43
C TYR A 1128 4.33 -5.57 24.81
N PHE A 1129 3.14 -6.02 25.20
CA PHE A 1129 2.88 -7.44 25.44
C PHE A 1129 3.02 -8.26 24.15
N ALA A 1130 2.51 -7.76 23.03
CA ALA A 1130 2.64 -8.42 21.73
C ALA A 1130 4.10 -8.56 21.27
N SER A 1131 5.00 -7.66 21.70
CA SER A 1131 6.45 -7.72 21.41
C SER A 1131 7.13 -9.02 21.89
N PHE A 1132 6.46 -9.82 22.71
CA PHE A 1132 6.97 -11.11 23.18
C PHE A 1132 6.60 -12.31 22.29
N TRP A 1133 5.65 -12.18 21.35
CA TRP A 1133 5.07 -13.31 20.61
C TRP A 1133 5.98 -13.95 19.55
N LYS A 1134 6.91 -13.21 18.97
CA LYS A 1134 7.79 -13.68 17.88
C LYS A 1134 9.19 -13.09 17.99
N ASP A 1135 10.17 -13.75 17.39
CA ASP A 1135 11.56 -13.29 17.37
C ASP A 1135 11.88 -12.36 16.19
N THR A 1136 10.98 -12.25 15.20
CA THR A 1136 11.10 -11.30 14.08
C THR A 1136 10.11 -10.15 14.20
N TRP A 1137 10.63 -8.93 14.16
CA TRP A 1137 9.85 -7.69 14.30
C TRP A 1137 8.79 -7.54 13.19
N ALA A 1138 9.13 -7.81 11.93
CA ALA A 1138 8.16 -7.75 10.82
C ALA A 1138 7.04 -8.80 10.94
N GLY A 1139 7.34 -9.97 11.53
CA GLY A 1139 6.35 -10.99 11.83
C GLY A 1139 5.40 -10.57 12.95
N CYS A 1140 5.95 -10.08 14.06
CA CYS A 1140 5.17 -9.58 15.20
C CYS A 1140 4.23 -8.44 14.79
N TYR A 1141 4.76 -7.43 14.07
CA TYR A 1141 3.98 -6.32 13.53
C TYR A 1141 2.80 -6.81 12.69
N SER A 1142 3.06 -7.73 11.75
CA SER A 1142 2.01 -8.27 10.89
C SER A 1142 0.92 -9.00 11.68
N ILE A 1143 1.28 -9.82 12.67
CA ILE A 1143 0.31 -10.58 13.45
C ILE A 1143 -0.55 -9.64 14.31
N LEU A 1144 0.07 -8.67 14.97
CA LEU A 1144 -0.66 -7.71 15.81
C LEU A 1144 -1.68 -6.92 14.99
N VAL A 1145 -1.27 -6.43 13.82
CA VAL A 1145 -2.17 -5.73 12.89
C VAL A 1145 -3.30 -6.66 12.45
N ILE A 1146 -3.01 -7.90 12.05
CA ILE A 1146 -4.03 -8.87 11.62
C ILE A 1146 -5.06 -9.13 12.72
N VAL A 1147 -4.61 -9.40 13.96
CA VAL A 1147 -5.50 -9.66 15.09
C VAL A 1147 -6.43 -8.46 15.35
N ASN A 1148 -5.88 -7.25 15.35
CA ASN A 1148 -6.67 -6.04 15.57
C ASN A 1148 -7.65 -5.75 14.42
N ILE A 1149 -7.26 -6.02 13.16
CA ILE A 1149 -8.17 -5.88 12.00
C ILE A 1149 -9.33 -6.86 12.12
N VAL A 1150 -9.06 -8.13 12.43
CA VAL A 1150 -10.11 -9.14 12.56
C VAL A 1150 -11.05 -8.79 13.71
N ALA A 1151 -10.51 -8.36 14.86
CA ALA A 1151 -11.32 -7.91 15.99
C ALA A 1151 -12.21 -6.69 15.62
N GLY A 1152 -11.65 -5.71 14.91
CA GLY A 1152 -12.40 -4.55 14.41
C GLY A 1152 -13.52 -4.93 13.45
N LEU A 1153 -13.25 -5.81 12.48
CA LEU A 1153 -14.24 -6.27 11.50
C LEU A 1153 -15.37 -7.06 12.16
N ILE A 1154 -15.07 -7.92 13.12
CA ILE A 1154 -16.09 -8.66 13.88
C ILE A 1154 -17.00 -7.70 14.63
N MET A 1155 -16.45 -6.68 15.29
CA MET A 1155 -17.25 -5.68 16.01
C MET A 1155 -18.15 -4.86 15.09
N VAL A 1156 -17.69 -4.51 13.89
CA VAL A 1156 -18.52 -3.83 12.89
C VAL A 1156 -19.70 -4.70 12.45
N ILE A 1157 -19.46 -6.00 12.22
CA ILE A 1157 -20.52 -6.95 11.84
C ILE A 1157 -21.53 -7.10 12.97
N ILE A 1158 -21.07 -7.22 14.22
CA ILE A 1158 -21.94 -7.29 15.40
C ILE A 1158 -22.80 -6.02 15.52
N MET A 1159 -22.19 -4.84 15.40
CA MET A 1159 -22.93 -3.57 15.44
C MET A 1159 -23.95 -3.43 14.31
N ALA A 1160 -23.61 -3.87 13.09
CA ALA A 1160 -24.53 -3.84 11.96
C ALA A 1160 -25.75 -4.76 12.20
N ILE A 1161 -25.53 -5.96 12.76
CA ILE A 1161 -26.60 -6.89 13.13
C ILE A 1161 -27.47 -6.33 14.26
N LEU A 1162 -26.86 -5.66 15.24
CA LEU A 1162 -27.57 -5.06 16.37
C LEU A 1162 -28.39 -3.83 15.97
N HIS A 1163 -27.90 -3.04 15.01
CA HIS A 1163 -28.61 -1.88 14.51
C HIS A 1163 -29.93 -2.27 13.81
N ASP A 1164 -29.91 -3.34 13.02
CA ASP A 1164 -31.06 -3.83 12.25
C ASP A 1164 -32.14 -4.47 13.15
N SER A 1165 -31.76 -4.94 14.35
CA SER A 1165 -32.72 -5.49 15.33
C SER A 1165 -33.48 -4.41 16.14
N GLY A 1166 -33.24 -3.11 15.88
CA GLY A 1166 -33.92 -2.00 16.56
C GLY A 1166 -33.58 -1.89 18.06
N ILE A 1167 -32.61 -2.66 18.54
CA ILE A 1167 -32.14 -2.63 19.92
C ILE A 1167 -31.25 -1.39 20.07
N LYS A 1168 -31.63 -0.48 20.98
CA LYS A 1168 -30.85 0.72 21.23
C LYS A 1168 -29.46 0.29 21.71
N ALA A 1169 -28.40 0.81 21.08
CA ALA A 1169 -27.00 0.49 21.39
C ALA A 1169 -26.62 0.69 22.88
N VAL A 1170 -27.40 1.49 23.61
CA VAL A 1170 -27.26 1.75 25.05
C VAL A 1170 -27.60 0.51 25.89
N ASP A 1171 -28.66 -0.22 25.55
CA ASP A 1171 -29.15 -1.39 26.30
C ASP A 1171 -28.16 -2.58 26.22
N CYS A 1172 -27.32 -2.59 25.18
CA CYS A 1172 -26.28 -3.62 24.99
C CYS A 1172 -24.97 -3.26 25.68
N LEU A 1173 -24.64 -1.96 25.81
CA LEU A 1173 -23.51 -1.50 26.62
C LEU A 1173 -23.73 -1.80 28.11
N GLU A 1174 -24.97 -1.68 28.59
CA GLU A 1174 -25.37 -2.18 29.93
C GLU A 1174 -25.20 -3.70 30.04
N ALA A 1175 -25.67 -4.47 29.06
CA ALA A 1175 -25.52 -5.94 29.09
C ALA A 1175 -24.05 -6.43 29.02
N VAL A 1176 -23.18 -5.74 28.27
CA VAL A 1176 -21.73 -6.03 28.20
C VAL A 1176 -21.01 -5.57 29.46
N PHE A 1177 -21.40 -4.43 30.05
CA PHE A 1177 -20.88 -4.01 31.37
C PHE A 1177 -21.31 -4.97 32.48
N ASP A 1178 -22.55 -5.43 32.48
CA ASP A 1178 -23.07 -6.40 33.45
C ASP A 1178 -22.36 -7.76 33.32
N SER A 1179 -22.05 -8.19 32.10
CA SER A 1179 -21.27 -9.41 31.88
C SER A 1179 -19.77 -9.27 32.18
N TYR A 1180 -19.21 -8.06 32.08
CA TYR A 1180 -17.86 -7.77 32.60
C TYR A 1180 -17.82 -7.66 34.13
N GLN A 1181 -18.91 -7.22 34.77
CA GLN A 1181 -19.04 -7.18 36.23
C GLN A 1181 -19.16 -8.58 36.87
N ILE A 1182 -19.57 -9.58 36.09
CA ILE A 1182 -19.63 -10.99 36.52
C ILE A 1182 -18.26 -11.68 36.41
N LEU A 1183 -17.29 -11.08 35.71
CA LEU A 1183 -15.94 -11.63 35.47
C LEU A 1183 -14.82 -10.93 36.29
N LEU A 1184 -15.17 -9.86 37.01
CA LEU A 1184 -14.40 -9.26 38.12
C LEU A 1184 -14.89 -9.85 39.45
#